data_AF-A0AAP0RXH7-F1
#
_entry.id   AF-A0AAP0RXH7-F1
#
_cell.length_a   1.000
_cell.length_b   1.000
_cell.length_c   1.000
_cell.angle_alpha   90.00
_cell.angle_beta   90.00
_cell.angle_gamma   90.00
#
_symmetry.space_group_name_H-M   'P 1'
#
loop_
_entity.id
_entity.type
_entity.pdbx_description
1 polymer ?
#
loop_
_entity_poly.entity_id
_entity_poly.type
_entity_poly.pdbx_seq_one_letter_code
_entity_poly.pdbx_strand_id
1 'polypeptide(L)'
;MGILPRIRYLLETDPAATLEECLISLLIGIARHSPTCATAVIKCQRLIQTVVNRFTVKDSMEIHPSKIKSVTLLKVLAQSDEKNCIEFIKNGIFQNTTWHLYRKAFSIDQWVKSGRDYCKLESALMVEQLRFWKVCIQYGYCVSYFADIFPSLCLWLTPPTFEELFEKNILNEFASITKEAYLVLEALAKRLPKLYSQVAGDETTWCWSHVGPMVDLALKWVALKSNPYIHKFFEWKGLKLSDLSVSPLLWVISAVMRMLSSVLERVTPEDTISLRGSGGVVPWLPEFVPKIGLEIIKNGFLSFSGAKGIECGTDITGGGSFIEELCHLRHQNEYDTSLASVCCLHGLVRVVVSIDDLIQLAKTQTYTPSSQGYDYSSEAKILEDGIGKWSLVELKSVLITFMKLVASEWHNVQSIEMFGRGGPAPGVGLGWGASGGGFWSKTVLLAQTDAGLLAYLLEIFQIVPAEDPPAVEEMTFTMQTINSALGVCLTVGPRDRVIMEKALDFLLQVPVLKYLSLCISRLTHVNGGIKLFRWEYKEEDYLLFSKMLASHFRNRWLSVKKKFNAVAGNSSSHKKLKKGSATLDTIPKHLDTSSMAVQDHRCTSLVLEWAHQRLPLPTHWFLSPISTIHDSKQTDRSSASNIPNLVPEHADFLEVGKCGLFFLLGIEAMVSFLPTDVYSPVQSVPLIWKLHSLSMILLVGMGVLEEEKSRDVYEALQELYGQLLDKTRFSQSTKHSVEALRFQSEIHESYCTFIETFVEQFAAVSYGDLIYGRQVAFYLHRQVESPVRLAAWNALSNAHVLELLPPLEKCFAEAEGYLEPVEDDEGILEAYVKSWVSGALDRASTRGSITFTLALHHLSSFIFHPHCTSDKVLLRNKLVKSLLRDYSRKQQHEDPGLEELPGFYLQQSDRNHLSHFSVVDFDPTAAKRSLEVRVQDPGPEVSWSIEWVNE
;
A
#
# COMPACT_ATOMS: atom_id res chain seq x y z
N MET A 1 -15.96 29.53 -14.25
CA MET A 1 -15.61 28.85 -15.51
C MET A 1 -16.31 29.54 -16.69
N GLY A 2 -15.64 30.44 -17.41
CA GLY A 2 -16.25 31.18 -18.53
C GLY A 2 -16.58 30.34 -19.78
N ILE A 3 -16.13 29.08 -19.84
CA ILE A 3 -16.33 28.18 -20.98
C ILE A 3 -17.73 27.53 -21.02
N LEU A 4 -18.35 27.28 -19.86
CA LEU A 4 -19.65 26.57 -19.78
C LEU A 4 -20.79 27.33 -20.47
N PRO A 5 -20.95 28.67 -20.32
CA PRO A 5 -21.97 29.41 -21.05
C PRO A 5 -21.76 29.42 -22.57
N ARG A 6 -20.49 29.36 -23.03
CA ARG A 6 -20.16 29.28 -24.46
C ARG A 6 -20.54 27.91 -25.04
N ILE A 7 -20.22 26.83 -24.32
CA ILE A 7 -20.65 25.47 -24.71
C ILE A 7 -22.18 25.38 -24.76
N ARG A 8 -22.89 25.96 -23.77
CA ARG A 8 -24.36 26.02 -23.77
C ARG A 8 -24.88 26.69 -25.03
N TYR A 9 -24.38 27.89 -25.35
CA TYR A 9 -24.81 28.64 -26.53
C TYR A 9 -24.62 27.82 -27.82
N LEU A 10 -23.46 27.18 -27.98
CA LEU A 10 -23.18 26.34 -29.15
C LEU A 10 -24.09 25.10 -29.24
N LEU A 11 -24.50 24.51 -28.11
CA LEU A 11 -25.43 23.38 -28.07
C LEU A 11 -26.89 23.78 -28.31
N GLU A 12 -27.25 25.04 -28.08
CA GLU A 12 -28.57 25.62 -28.37
C GLU A 12 -28.73 26.01 -29.85
N THR A 13 -27.62 26.17 -30.59
CA THR A 13 -27.62 26.52 -32.03
C THR A 13 -27.69 25.30 -32.97
N ASP A 14 -28.10 24.13 -32.48
CA ASP A 14 -28.17 22.85 -33.22
C ASP A 14 -26.94 22.57 -34.11
N PRO A 15 -25.76 22.33 -33.48
CA PRO A 15 -24.51 22.15 -34.20
C PRO A 15 -24.48 20.81 -34.96
N ALA A 16 -23.58 20.68 -35.94
CA ALA A 16 -23.32 19.41 -36.62
C ALA A 16 -23.03 18.28 -35.61
N ALA A 17 -23.46 17.05 -35.91
CA ALA A 17 -23.39 15.90 -34.99
C ALA A 17 -21.98 15.63 -34.42
N THR A 18 -20.93 15.88 -35.19
CA THR A 18 -19.53 15.74 -34.75
C THR A 18 -19.14 16.81 -33.72
N LEU A 19 -19.50 18.07 -33.96
CA LEU A 19 -19.27 19.17 -33.02
C LEU A 19 -20.07 18.97 -31.73
N GLU A 20 -21.30 18.47 -31.86
CA GLU A 20 -22.13 18.12 -30.71
C GLU A 20 -21.47 17.05 -29.82
N GLU A 21 -20.97 15.97 -30.41
CA GLU A 21 -20.26 14.91 -29.68
C GLU A 21 -19.03 15.47 -28.95
N CYS A 22 -18.25 16.33 -29.61
CA CYS A 22 -17.07 16.97 -29.01
C CYS A 22 -17.46 17.86 -27.82
N LEU A 23 -18.51 18.68 -27.95
CA LEU A 23 -18.96 19.59 -26.89
C LEU A 23 -19.43 18.81 -25.65
N ILE A 24 -20.20 17.73 -25.83
CA ILE A 24 -20.64 16.89 -24.70
C ILE A 24 -19.44 16.15 -24.08
N SER A 25 -18.49 15.69 -24.91
CA SER A 25 -17.27 15.05 -24.42
C SER A 25 -16.41 16.00 -23.58
N LEU A 26 -16.34 17.28 -23.93
CA LEU A 26 -15.70 18.32 -23.13
C LEU A 26 -16.42 18.51 -21.78
N LEU A 27 -17.75 18.52 -21.76
CA LEU A 27 -18.52 18.59 -20.51
C LEU A 27 -18.26 17.37 -19.60
N ILE A 28 -18.18 16.16 -20.17
CA ILE A 28 -17.80 14.94 -19.44
C ILE A 28 -16.40 15.10 -18.84
N GLY A 29 -15.43 15.58 -19.63
CA GLY A 29 -14.07 15.84 -19.16
C GLY A 29 -14.02 16.84 -18.00
N ILE A 30 -14.74 17.96 -18.12
CA ILE A 30 -14.86 18.97 -17.06
C ILE A 30 -15.49 18.35 -15.80
N ALA A 31 -16.59 17.61 -15.93
CA ALA A 31 -17.29 17.01 -14.79
C ALA A 31 -16.42 15.95 -14.08
N ARG A 32 -15.62 15.16 -14.81
CA ARG A 32 -14.71 14.15 -14.23
C ARG A 32 -13.50 14.75 -13.52
N HIS A 33 -13.10 15.98 -13.87
CA HIS A 33 -11.89 16.59 -13.30
C HIS A 33 -12.00 16.83 -11.79
N SER A 34 -13.16 17.29 -11.30
CA SER A 34 -13.40 17.42 -9.86
C SER A 34 -14.88 17.56 -9.53
N PRO A 35 -15.30 17.25 -8.28
CA PRO A 35 -16.66 17.52 -7.81
C PRO A 35 -17.08 18.98 -7.98
N THR A 36 -16.16 19.92 -7.74
CA THR A 36 -16.42 21.36 -7.92
C THR A 36 -16.75 21.70 -9.37
N CYS A 37 -16.05 21.07 -10.31
CA CYS A 37 -16.32 21.20 -11.73
C CYS A 37 -17.69 20.62 -12.10
N ALA A 38 -18.05 19.44 -11.58
CA ALA A 38 -19.36 18.81 -11.80
C ALA A 38 -20.50 19.69 -11.28
N THR A 39 -20.38 20.24 -10.06
CA THR A 39 -21.36 21.18 -9.50
C THR A 39 -21.49 22.44 -10.36
N ALA A 40 -20.39 22.95 -10.93
CA ALA A 40 -20.44 24.10 -11.84
C ALA A 40 -21.20 23.80 -13.14
N VAL A 41 -21.08 22.58 -13.68
CA VAL A 41 -21.85 22.14 -14.86
C VAL A 41 -23.35 22.13 -14.57
N ILE A 42 -23.77 21.63 -13.41
CA ILE A 42 -25.18 21.54 -13.01
C ILE A 42 -25.78 22.92 -12.71
N LYS A 43 -25.03 23.79 -12.02
CA LYS A 43 -25.45 25.17 -11.75
C LYS A 43 -25.53 26.05 -13.01
N CYS A 44 -24.99 25.59 -14.14
CA CYS A 44 -25.10 26.31 -15.40
C CYS A 44 -26.55 26.21 -15.92
N GLN A 45 -27.30 27.30 -15.75
CA GLN A 45 -28.72 27.36 -16.13
C GLN A 45 -28.97 26.88 -17.57
N ARG A 46 -30.00 26.05 -17.73
CA ARG A 46 -30.48 25.45 -18.99
C ARG A 46 -29.54 24.45 -19.69
N LEU A 47 -28.28 24.31 -19.26
CA LEU A 47 -27.34 23.41 -19.93
C LEU A 47 -27.80 21.95 -19.90
N ILE A 48 -28.22 21.45 -18.73
CA ILE A 48 -28.71 20.07 -18.58
C ILE A 48 -30.02 19.89 -19.36
N GLN A 49 -30.94 20.86 -19.30
CA GLN A 49 -32.20 20.78 -20.03
C GLN A 49 -31.98 20.70 -21.55
N THR A 50 -31.05 21.50 -22.09
CA THR A 50 -30.66 21.43 -23.50
C THR A 50 -30.18 20.02 -23.85
N VAL A 51 -29.31 19.41 -23.04
CA VAL A 51 -28.83 18.03 -23.25
C VAL A 51 -29.98 17.01 -23.20
N VAL A 52 -30.94 17.16 -22.29
CA VAL A 52 -32.08 16.23 -22.14
C VAL A 52 -33.11 16.37 -23.27
N ASN A 53 -33.33 17.59 -23.78
CA ASN A 53 -34.29 17.84 -24.85
C ASN A 53 -34.03 17.02 -26.12
N ARG A 54 -32.80 16.53 -26.31
CA ARG A 54 -32.38 15.63 -27.41
C ARG A 54 -33.08 14.27 -27.38
N PHE A 55 -33.64 13.88 -26.25
CA PHE A 55 -34.44 12.67 -26.10
C PHE A 55 -35.95 12.92 -26.27
N THR A 56 -36.38 14.19 -26.27
CA THR A 56 -37.80 14.58 -26.36
C THR A 56 -38.25 15.01 -27.76
N VAL A 57 -37.32 15.37 -28.66
CA VAL A 57 -37.64 15.76 -30.04
C VAL A 57 -37.97 14.52 -30.88
N LYS A 58 -38.97 14.62 -31.77
CA LYS A 58 -39.65 13.56 -32.53
C LYS A 58 -38.79 12.65 -33.44
N ASP A 59 -37.47 12.81 -33.47
CA ASP A 59 -36.53 11.90 -34.15
C ASP A 59 -36.15 10.71 -33.25
N SER A 60 -37.17 10.09 -32.63
CA SER A 60 -37.01 9.11 -31.55
C SER A 60 -36.45 7.77 -32.01
N MET A 61 -36.21 7.53 -33.31
CA MET A 61 -35.80 6.23 -33.81
C MET A 61 -34.31 6.12 -34.14
N GLU A 62 -33.63 7.24 -34.46
CA GLU A 62 -32.20 7.24 -34.77
C GLU A 62 -31.33 7.40 -33.52
N ILE A 63 -30.34 6.51 -33.39
CA ILE A 63 -29.37 6.52 -32.30
C ILE A 63 -28.11 7.22 -32.78
N HIS A 64 -27.79 8.36 -32.18
CA HIS A 64 -26.56 9.11 -32.48
C HIS A 64 -25.54 9.00 -31.34
N PRO A 65 -24.22 9.08 -31.63
CA PRO A 65 -23.18 9.12 -30.60
C PRO A 65 -23.40 10.21 -29.54
N SER A 66 -23.97 11.36 -29.91
CA SER A 66 -24.29 12.44 -28.98
C SER A 66 -25.32 12.05 -27.91
N LYS A 67 -26.31 11.19 -28.22
CA LYS A 67 -27.24 10.62 -27.22
C LYS A 67 -26.50 9.74 -26.21
N ILE A 68 -25.56 8.90 -26.66
CA ILE A 68 -24.73 8.04 -25.79
C ILE A 68 -23.88 8.90 -24.84
N LYS A 69 -23.20 9.93 -25.35
CA LYS A 69 -22.42 10.87 -24.53
C LYS A 69 -23.30 11.66 -23.56
N SER A 70 -24.53 12.01 -23.96
CA SER A 70 -25.49 12.71 -23.10
C SER A 70 -25.84 11.87 -21.86
N VAL A 71 -26.17 10.59 -22.03
CA VAL A 71 -26.39 9.65 -20.91
C VAL A 71 -25.12 9.51 -20.05
N THR A 72 -23.96 9.44 -20.69
CA THR A 72 -22.67 9.38 -19.98
C THR A 72 -22.45 10.61 -19.09
N LEU A 73 -22.77 11.82 -19.57
CA LEU A 73 -22.69 13.05 -18.81
C LEU A 73 -23.64 13.02 -17.61
N LEU A 74 -24.91 12.67 -17.81
CA LEU A 74 -25.90 12.58 -16.74
C LEU A 74 -25.49 11.56 -15.66
N LYS A 75 -24.97 10.40 -16.07
CA LYS A 75 -24.40 9.41 -15.15
C LYS A 75 -23.25 9.99 -14.32
N VAL A 76 -22.28 10.67 -14.95
CA VAL A 76 -21.13 11.27 -14.24
C VAL A 76 -21.59 12.34 -13.25
N LEU A 77 -22.58 13.14 -13.62
CA LEU A 77 -23.17 14.16 -12.75
C LEU A 77 -23.94 13.55 -11.58
N ALA A 78 -24.72 12.49 -11.82
CA ALA A 78 -25.42 11.76 -10.77
C ALA A 78 -24.45 11.06 -9.80
N GLN A 79 -23.34 10.51 -10.30
CA GLN A 79 -22.29 9.88 -9.48
C GLN A 79 -21.53 10.89 -8.60
N SER A 80 -21.55 12.18 -8.95
CA SER A 80 -20.80 13.20 -8.21
C SER A 80 -21.46 13.64 -6.90
N ASP A 81 -22.80 13.65 -6.84
CA ASP A 81 -23.58 14.04 -5.65
C ASP A 81 -24.99 13.42 -5.75
N GLU A 82 -25.45 12.85 -4.63
CA GLU A 82 -26.78 12.27 -4.49
C GLU A 82 -27.89 13.27 -4.85
N LYS A 83 -27.71 14.55 -4.50
CA LYS A 83 -28.69 15.62 -4.77
C LYS A 83 -29.01 15.74 -6.25
N ASN A 84 -28.01 15.56 -7.11
CA ASN A 84 -28.17 15.62 -8.57
C ASN A 84 -29.01 14.44 -9.07
N CYS A 85 -28.80 13.26 -8.50
CA CYS A 85 -29.59 12.07 -8.81
C CYS A 85 -31.08 12.29 -8.48
N ILE A 86 -31.38 12.86 -7.31
CA ILE A 86 -32.75 13.19 -6.89
C ILE A 86 -33.37 14.23 -7.84
N GLU A 87 -32.62 15.26 -8.23
CA GLU A 87 -33.08 16.28 -9.17
C GLU A 87 -33.44 15.67 -10.54
N PHE A 88 -32.60 14.77 -11.06
CA PHE A 88 -32.87 14.10 -12.34
C PHE A 88 -34.12 13.22 -12.31
N ILE A 89 -34.42 12.62 -11.15
CA ILE A 89 -35.62 11.80 -10.99
C ILE A 89 -36.87 12.68 -10.89
N LYS A 90 -36.84 13.72 -10.04
CA LYS A 90 -37.98 14.65 -9.86
C LYS A 90 -38.37 15.36 -11.15
N ASN A 91 -37.39 15.69 -11.99
CA ASN A 91 -37.62 16.37 -13.27
C ASN A 91 -37.95 15.41 -14.43
N GLY A 92 -38.13 14.11 -14.18
CA GLY A 92 -38.44 13.12 -15.22
C GLY A 92 -37.29 12.83 -16.21
N ILE A 93 -36.08 13.35 -15.94
CA ILE A 93 -34.91 13.21 -16.82
C ILE A 93 -34.51 11.74 -16.93
N PHE A 94 -34.60 10.98 -15.82
CA PHE A 94 -34.29 9.56 -15.82
C PHE A 94 -35.16 8.80 -16.85
N GLN A 95 -36.49 8.89 -16.74
CA GLN A 95 -37.43 8.20 -17.63
C GLN A 95 -37.23 8.60 -19.10
N ASN A 96 -37.07 9.90 -19.37
CA ASN A 96 -36.87 10.41 -20.73
C ASN A 96 -35.58 9.87 -21.37
N THR A 97 -34.53 9.61 -20.58
CA THR A 97 -33.23 9.19 -21.09
C THR A 97 -33.07 7.67 -21.13
N THR A 98 -33.88 6.92 -20.37
CA THR A 98 -33.85 5.46 -20.30
C THR A 98 -34.99 4.77 -21.06
N TRP A 99 -35.83 5.52 -21.77
CA TRP A 99 -37.01 4.99 -22.47
C TRP A 99 -36.72 3.79 -23.39
N HIS A 100 -35.52 3.72 -23.99
CA HIS A 100 -35.10 2.60 -24.84
C HIS A 100 -35.06 1.25 -24.08
N LEU A 101 -34.84 1.26 -22.76
CA LEU A 101 -34.85 0.04 -21.93
C LEU A 101 -36.28 -0.52 -21.74
N TYR A 102 -37.29 0.34 -21.83
CA TYR A 102 -38.70 -0.05 -21.69
C TYR A 102 -39.28 -0.60 -23.00
N ARG A 103 -38.58 -0.40 -24.12
CA ARG A 103 -39.00 -0.95 -25.40
C ARG A 103 -38.97 -2.48 -25.30
N LYS A 104 -40.14 -3.10 -25.49
CA LYS A 104 -40.26 -4.57 -25.54
C LYS A 104 -39.38 -5.03 -26.69
N ALA A 105 -38.26 -5.66 -26.35
CA ALA A 105 -37.25 -6.03 -27.32
C ALA A 105 -37.85 -7.05 -28.31
N PHE A 106 -37.56 -6.81 -29.59
CA PHE A 106 -37.77 -7.76 -30.68
C PHE A 106 -36.96 -9.04 -30.41
N SER A 107 -37.25 -10.16 -31.10
CA SER A 107 -36.39 -11.36 -30.96
C SER A 107 -34.93 -11.02 -31.30
N ILE A 108 -33.97 -11.79 -30.77
CA ILE A 108 -32.53 -11.58 -31.04
C ILE A 108 -32.28 -11.57 -32.56
N ASP A 109 -32.95 -12.43 -33.33
CA ASP A 109 -32.83 -12.48 -34.79
C ASP A 109 -33.29 -11.18 -35.47
N GLN A 110 -34.32 -10.51 -34.95
CA GLN A 110 -34.78 -9.23 -35.48
C GLN A 110 -33.82 -8.09 -35.12
N TRP A 111 -33.21 -8.15 -33.94
CA TRP A 111 -32.12 -7.25 -33.57
C TRP A 111 -30.92 -7.43 -34.50
N VAL A 112 -30.49 -8.68 -34.74
CA VAL A 112 -29.39 -9.01 -35.66
C VAL A 112 -29.67 -8.55 -37.10
N LYS A 113 -30.93 -8.60 -37.55
CA LYS A 113 -31.38 -8.12 -38.88
C LYS A 113 -31.32 -6.60 -39.05
N SER A 114 -31.25 -5.82 -37.97
CA SER A 114 -31.17 -4.34 -38.04
C SER A 114 -29.82 -3.80 -38.55
N GLY A 115 -28.81 -4.67 -38.62
CA GLY A 115 -27.48 -4.33 -39.14
C GLY A 115 -26.46 -4.01 -38.04
N ARG A 116 -25.19 -4.32 -38.31
CA ARG A 116 -24.09 -4.26 -37.34
C ARG A 116 -23.91 -2.89 -36.68
N ASP A 117 -23.98 -1.82 -37.46
CA ASP A 117 -23.73 -0.47 -36.95
C ASP A 117 -24.86 0.02 -36.03
N TYR A 118 -26.10 -0.36 -36.35
CA TYR A 118 -27.25 -0.09 -35.47
C TYR A 118 -27.11 -0.88 -34.17
N CYS A 119 -26.79 -2.18 -34.21
CA CYS A 119 -26.56 -3.00 -33.02
C CYS A 119 -25.46 -2.42 -32.11
N LYS A 120 -24.38 -1.89 -32.70
CA LYS A 120 -23.29 -1.22 -31.95
C LYS A 120 -23.76 0.04 -31.24
N LEU A 121 -24.49 0.90 -31.94
CA LEU A 121 -25.01 2.14 -31.37
C LEU A 121 -26.07 1.87 -30.29
N GLU A 122 -26.97 0.92 -30.54
CA GLU A 122 -28.00 0.52 -29.58
C GLU A 122 -27.41 -0.13 -28.34
N SER A 123 -26.49 -1.08 -28.51
CA SER A 123 -25.81 -1.72 -27.37
C SER A 123 -25.03 -0.71 -26.53
N ALA A 124 -24.29 0.20 -27.16
CA ALA A 124 -23.56 1.26 -26.44
C ALA A 124 -24.49 2.21 -25.68
N LEU A 125 -25.65 2.57 -26.26
CA LEU A 125 -26.66 3.38 -25.59
C LEU A 125 -27.28 2.64 -24.39
N MET A 126 -27.74 1.40 -24.60
CA MET A 126 -28.33 0.57 -23.55
C MET A 126 -27.36 0.34 -22.39
N VAL A 127 -26.08 0.07 -22.69
CA VAL A 127 -25.02 -0.07 -21.68
C VAL A 127 -24.89 1.19 -20.83
N GLU A 128 -24.86 2.38 -21.44
CA GLU A 128 -24.77 3.63 -20.67
C GLU A 128 -26.04 3.94 -19.88
N GLN A 129 -27.23 3.57 -20.39
CA GLN A 129 -28.50 3.68 -19.65
C GLN A 129 -28.55 2.73 -18.45
N LEU A 130 -28.13 1.47 -18.61
CA LEU A 130 -28.02 0.50 -17.52
C LEU A 130 -27.01 0.98 -16.46
N ARG A 131 -25.87 1.55 -16.89
CA ARG A 131 -24.90 2.15 -15.98
C ARG A 131 -25.47 3.36 -15.23
N PHE A 132 -26.28 4.18 -15.88
CA PHE A 132 -26.97 5.31 -15.24
C PHE A 132 -28.00 4.82 -14.22
N TRP A 133 -28.80 3.80 -14.56
CA TRP A 133 -29.74 3.18 -13.63
C TRP A 133 -29.04 2.54 -12.43
N LYS A 134 -27.91 1.85 -12.66
CA LYS A 134 -27.07 1.28 -11.60
C LYS A 134 -26.64 2.34 -10.58
N VAL A 135 -26.21 3.52 -11.03
CA VAL A 135 -25.84 4.64 -10.14
C VAL A 135 -27.05 5.11 -9.31
N CYS A 136 -28.23 5.20 -9.91
CA CYS A 136 -29.45 5.58 -9.19
C CYS A 136 -29.82 4.55 -8.10
N ILE A 137 -29.74 3.26 -8.42
CA ILE A 137 -29.98 2.15 -7.47
C ILE A 137 -28.93 2.16 -6.35
N GLN A 138 -27.69 2.51 -6.66
CA GLN A 138 -26.63 2.66 -5.66
C GLN A 138 -26.92 3.76 -4.64
N TYR A 139 -27.71 4.78 -4.97
CA TYR A 139 -28.22 5.76 -4.00
C TYR A 139 -29.55 5.37 -3.35
N GLY A 140 -30.18 4.27 -3.80
CA GLY A 140 -31.45 3.77 -3.26
C GLY A 140 -32.68 4.24 -4.03
N TYR A 141 -32.49 4.87 -5.19
CA TYR A 141 -33.57 5.37 -6.03
C TYR A 141 -33.82 4.47 -7.25
N CYS A 142 -34.96 4.68 -7.93
CA CYS A 142 -35.31 4.00 -9.19
C CYS A 142 -35.46 2.47 -9.10
N VAL A 143 -35.64 1.89 -7.90
CA VAL A 143 -35.88 0.45 -7.73
C VAL A 143 -37.27 0.05 -8.22
N SER A 144 -38.27 0.93 -8.09
CA SER A 144 -39.64 0.70 -8.53
C SER A 144 -39.78 0.40 -10.03
N TYR A 145 -38.88 0.93 -10.86
CA TYR A 145 -38.88 0.69 -12.31
C TYR A 145 -38.44 -0.73 -12.70
N PHE A 146 -38.00 -1.55 -11.74
CA PHE A 146 -37.63 -2.93 -12.01
C PHE A 146 -38.78 -3.71 -12.67
N ALA A 147 -40.01 -3.57 -12.17
CA ALA A 147 -41.16 -4.31 -12.71
C ALA A 147 -41.43 -3.97 -14.18
N ASP A 148 -41.18 -2.73 -14.58
CA ASP A 148 -41.38 -2.25 -15.95
C ASP A 148 -40.25 -2.68 -16.90
N ILE A 149 -39.00 -2.66 -16.42
CA ILE A 149 -37.80 -2.90 -17.24
C ILE A 149 -37.43 -4.39 -17.31
N PHE A 150 -37.66 -5.15 -16.23
CA PHE A 150 -37.24 -6.56 -16.12
C PHE A 150 -37.76 -7.47 -17.25
N PRO A 151 -39.04 -7.38 -17.69
CA PRO A 151 -39.52 -8.20 -18.81
C PRO A 151 -38.74 -7.99 -20.10
N SER A 152 -38.31 -6.75 -20.37
CA SER A 152 -37.48 -6.42 -21.53
C SER A 152 -36.03 -6.90 -21.35
N LEU A 153 -35.52 -6.94 -20.11
CA LEU A 153 -34.19 -7.45 -19.80
C LEU A 153 -34.08 -8.97 -19.89
N CYS A 154 -35.16 -9.72 -19.64
CA CYS A 154 -35.14 -11.20 -19.72
C CYS A 154 -34.61 -11.73 -21.05
N LEU A 155 -34.82 -11.00 -22.15
CA LEU A 155 -34.24 -11.33 -23.47
C LEU A 155 -32.70 -11.37 -23.40
N TRP A 156 -32.10 -10.34 -22.81
CA TRP A 156 -30.65 -10.18 -22.72
C TRP A 156 -30.01 -11.04 -21.63
N LEU A 157 -30.78 -11.40 -20.59
CA LEU A 157 -30.33 -12.22 -19.46
C LEU A 157 -30.31 -13.71 -19.79
N THR A 158 -30.94 -14.16 -20.88
CA THR A 158 -30.99 -15.57 -21.29
C THR A 158 -29.86 -15.87 -22.29
N PRO A 159 -29.15 -17.01 -22.17
CA PRO A 159 -28.13 -17.38 -23.16
C PRO A 159 -28.77 -17.61 -24.54
N PRO A 160 -28.26 -16.95 -25.61
CA PRO A 160 -28.80 -17.08 -26.96
C PRO A 160 -28.19 -18.26 -27.71
N THR A 161 -28.70 -18.53 -28.91
CA THR A 161 -28.01 -19.34 -29.92
C THR A 161 -26.84 -18.54 -30.50
N PHE A 162 -25.61 -18.94 -30.20
CA PHE A 162 -24.42 -18.14 -30.56
C PHE A 162 -24.09 -18.12 -32.06
N GLU A 163 -24.58 -19.09 -32.85
CA GLU A 163 -24.25 -19.26 -34.27
C GLU A 163 -24.55 -17.99 -35.09
N GLU A 164 -25.74 -17.40 -34.94
CA GLU A 164 -26.12 -16.18 -35.68
C GLU A 164 -25.34 -14.92 -35.22
N LEU A 165 -24.96 -14.87 -33.95
CA LEU A 165 -24.19 -13.75 -33.39
C LEU A 165 -22.73 -13.77 -33.91
N PHE A 166 -22.18 -14.95 -34.16
CA PHE A 166 -20.86 -15.13 -34.74
C PHE A 166 -20.81 -14.72 -36.21
N GLU A 167 -21.76 -15.20 -37.02
CA GLU A 167 -21.82 -14.86 -38.46
C GLU A 167 -21.84 -13.34 -38.69
N LYS A 168 -22.44 -12.59 -37.76
CA LYS A 168 -22.58 -11.13 -37.86
C LYS A 168 -21.56 -10.35 -37.04
N ASN A 169 -20.71 -11.02 -36.25
CA ASN A 169 -19.71 -10.42 -35.36
C ASN A 169 -20.32 -9.36 -34.41
N ILE A 170 -21.37 -9.76 -33.67
CA ILE A 170 -22.14 -8.92 -32.73
C ILE A 170 -22.10 -9.49 -31.29
N LEU A 171 -21.26 -10.51 -31.04
CA LEU A 171 -21.17 -11.17 -29.73
C LEU A 171 -20.74 -10.19 -28.62
N ASN A 172 -19.81 -9.28 -28.91
CA ASN A 172 -19.29 -8.31 -27.95
C ASN A 172 -20.38 -7.33 -27.48
N GLU A 173 -21.21 -6.89 -28.41
CA GLU A 173 -22.32 -5.99 -28.21
C GLU A 173 -23.40 -6.66 -27.35
N PHE A 174 -23.77 -7.90 -27.67
CA PHE A 174 -24.71 -8.69 -26.86
C PHE A 174 -24.17 -8.91 -25.44
N ALA A 175 -22.93 -9.43 -25.33
CA ALA A 175 -22.29 -9.72 -24.05
C ALA A 175 -22.13 -8.47 -23.18
N SER A 176 -21.88 -7.30 -23.78
CA SER A 176 -21.80 -6.03 -23.06
C SER A 176 -23.13 -5.62 -22.43
N ILE A 177 -24.24 -5.80 -23.14
CA ILE A 177 -25.59 -5.56 -22.60
C ILE A 177 -25.88 -6.54 -21.46
N THR A 178 -25.69 -7.85 -21.70
CA THR A 178 -25.93 -8.90 -20.70
C THR A 178 -25.10 -8.70 -19.44
N LYS A 179 -23.80 -8.40 -19.60
CA LYS A 179 -22.89 -8.08 -18.49
C LYS A 179 -23.44 -6.95 -17.63
N GLU A 180 -23.77 -5.80 -18.23
CA GLU A 180 -24.25 -4.64 -17.46
C GLU A 180 -25.65 -4.87 -16.88
N ALA A 181 -26.50 -5.66 -17.54
CA ALA A 181 -27.79 -6.07 -17.00
C ALA A 181 -27.61 -6.88 -15.71
N TYR A 182 -26.71 -7.87 -15.68
CA TYR A 182 -26.38 -8.60 -14.45
C TYR A 182 -25.72 -7.71 -13.38
N LEU A 183 -24.92 -6.70 -13.74
CA LEU A 183 -24.39 -5.72 -12.79
C LEU A 183 -25.46 -4.79 -12.20
N VAL A 184 -26.53 -4.51 -12.93
CA VAL A 184 -27.72 -3.82 -12.38
C VAL A 184 -28.46 -4.76 -11.41
N LEU A 185 -28.64 -6.03 -11.78
CA LEU A 185 -29.21 -7.04 -10.89
C LEU A 185 -28.38 -7.22 -9.60
N GLU A 186 -27.04 -7.15 -9.69
CA GLU A 186 -26.14 -7.12 -8.53
C GLU A 186 -26.42 -5.90 -7.64
N ALA A 187 -26.56 -4.70 -8.23
CA ALA A 187 -26.85 -3.49 -7.47
C ALA A 187 -28.23 -3.54 -6.78
N LEU A 188 -29.22 -4.14 -7.42
CA LEU A 188 -30.54 -4.41 -6.83
C LEU A 188 -30.46 -5.45 -5.71
N ALA A 189 -29.69 -6.54 -5.89
CA ALA A 189 -29.45 -7.53 -4.84
C ALA A 189 -28.81 -6.88 -3.60
N LYS A 190 -27.87 -5.95 -3.78
CA LYS A 190 -27.29 -5.13 -2.69
C LYS A 190 -28.28 -4.14 -2.05
N ARG A 191 -29.54 -4.08 -2.47
CA ARG A 191 -30.59 -3.31 -1.78
C ARG A 191 -31.63 -4.20 -1.11
N LEU A 192 -31.53 -5.53 -1.23
CA LEU A 192 -32.42 -6.46 -0.53
C LEU A 192 -32.29 -6.29 1.00
N PRO A 193 -33.40 -6.29 1.75
CA PRO A 193 -33.33 -6.45 3.20
C PRO A 193 -32.70 -7.81 3.52
N LYS A 194 -31.95 -7.90 4.63
CA LYS A 194 -31.40 -9.19 5.04
C LYS A 194 -32.54 -10.15 5.37
N LEU A 195 -32.46 -11.38 4.87
CA LEU A 195 -33.58 -12.32 4.84
C LEU A 195 -34.14 -12.61 6.25
N TYR A 196 -33.28 -12.66 7.26
CA TYR A 196 -33.67 -13.00 8.64
C TYR A 196 -33.87 -11.79 9.56
N SER A 197 -33.88 -10.56 9.04
CA SER A 197 -34.12 -9.37 9.85
C SER A 197 -35.62 -9.15 10.11
N GLN A 198 -36.01 -8.89 11.37
CA GLN A 198 -37.42 -8.73 11.80
C GLN A 198 -38.04 -7.35 11.50
N VAL A 199 -37.42 -6.52 10.66
CA VAL A 199 -37.97 -5.19 10.36
C VAL A 199 -39.01 -5.31 9.26
N ALA A 200 -40.29 -5.36 9.66
CA ALA A 200 -41.42 -5.13 8.79
C ALA A 200 -41.27 -3.75 8.12
N GLY A 201 -41.24 -3.75 6.79
CA GLY A 201 -40.76 -2.61 6.00
C GLY A 201 -41.71 -1.42 5.91
N ASP A 202 -41.13 -0.26 5.62
CA ASP A 202 -41.81 0.79 4.89
C ASP A 202 -42.18 0.27 3.49
N GLU A 203 -43.36 0.64 2.99
CA GLU A 203 -44.01 0.13 1.77
C GLU A 203 -43.21 0.34 0.45
N THR A 204 -42.02 0.95 0.50
CA THR A 204 -41.17 1.26 -0.66
C THR A 204 -39.99 0.31 -0.85
N THR A 205 -39.88 -0.75 -0.05
CA THR A 205 -38.65 -1.57 0.05
C THR A 205 -38.65 -2.77 -0.92
N TRP A 206 -37.56 -2.94 -1.66
CA TRP A 206 -37.29 -4.06 -2.59
C TRP A 206 -37.55 -5.44 -1.94
N CYS A 207 -38.24 -6.35 -2.65
CA CYS A 207 -38.74 -7.62 -2.08
C CYS A 207 -38.02 -8.87 -2.62
N TRP A 208 -37.90 -9.90 -1.76
CA TRP A 208 -37.33 -11.21 -2.09
C TRP A 208 -38.11 -12.00 -3.16
N SER A 209 -39.37 -11.65 -3.45
CA SER A 209 -40.20 -12.29 -4.48
C SER A 209 -39.59 -12.24 -5.88
N HIS A 210 -38.76 -11.23 -6.18
CA HIS A 210 -38.15 -11.05 -7.49
C HIS A 210 -36.82 -11.80 -7.66
N VAL A 211 -36.27 -12.37 -6.58
CA VAL A 211 -34.94 -12.99 -6.58
C VAL A 211 -34.93 -14.36 -7.26
N GLY A 212 -35.98 -15.16 -7.08
CA GLY A 212 -36.09 -16.50 -7.70
C GLY A 212 -35.86 -16.47 -9.22
N PRO A 213 -36.61 -15.66 -9.99
CA PRO A 213 -36.41 -15.51 -11.44
C PRO A 213 -35.01 -15.01 -11.82
N MET A 214 -34.41 -14.11 -11.03
CA MET A 214 -33.05 -13.61 -11.28
C MET A 214 -32.02 -14.75 -11.16
N VAL A 215 -32.14 -15.59 -10.11
CA VAL A 215 -31.26 -16.73 -9.89
C VAL A 215 -31.47 -17.79 -10.97
N ASP A 216 -32.72 -18.10 -11.33
CA ASP A 216 -33.01 -19.09 -12.38
C ASP A 216 -32.43 -18.70 -13.74
N LEU A 217 -32.46 -17.41 -14.10
CA LEU A 217 -31.81 -16.90 -15.32
C LEU A 217 -30.28 -17.00 -15.24
N ALA A 218 -29.70 -16.67 -14.08
CA ALA A 218 -28.27 -16.80 -13.84
C ALA A 218 -27.79 -18.25 -13.95
N LEU A 219 -28.54 -19.22 -13.41
CA LEU A 219 -28.17 -20.63 -13.47
C LEU A 219 -28.08 -21.17 -14.91
N LYS A 220 -28.83 -20.60 -15.86
CA LYS A 220 -28.69 -20.96 -17.29
C LYS A 220 -27.31 -20.61 -17.87
N TRP A 221 -26.64 -19.60 -17.32
CA TRP A 221 -25.26 -19.24 -17.69
C TRP A 221 -24.21 -20.07 -16.94
N VAL A 222 -24.54 -20.59 -15.76
CA VAL A 222 -23.66 -21.49 -14.96
C VAL A 222 -23.67 -22.92 -15.53
N ALA A 223 -24.70 -23.31 -16.28
CA ALA A 223 -24.85 -24.63 -16.90
C ALA A 223 -23.88 -24.90 -18.08
N LEU A 224 -22.56 -24.78 -17.86
CA LEU A 224 -21.50 -24.87 -18.87
C LEU A 224 -21.49 -26.20 -19.64
N LYS A 225 -21.72 -27.33 -18.95
CA LYS A 225 -21.72 -28.68 -19.54
C LYS A 225 -23.10 -29.10 -20.03
N SER A 226 -24.15 -28.68 -19.33
CA SER A 226 -25.53 -29.06 -19.67
C SER A 226 -26.10 -28.27 -20.85
N ASN A 227 -25.56 -27.08 -21.15
CA ASN A 227 -25.97 -26.29 -22.30
C ASN A 227 -25.04 -26.55 -23.50
N PRO A 228 -25.48 -27.22 -24.58
CA PRO A 228 -24.62 -27.59 -25.70
C PRO A 228 -24.03 -26.39 -26.44
N TYR A 229 -24.67 -25.22 -26.38
CA TYR A 229 -24.18 -24.01 -27.03
C TYR A 229 -23.03 -23.35 -26.26
N ILE A 230 -23.08 -23.41 -24.92
CA ILE A 230 -22.00 -22.93 -24.05
C ILE A 230 -20.87 -23.97 -24.00
N HIS A 231 -21.22 -25.26 -23.94
CA HIS A 231 -20.27 -26.37 -23.93
C HIS A 231 -19.35 -26.35 -25.15
N LYS A 232 -19.88 -26.17 -26.36
CA LYS A 232 -19.08 -26.05 -27.59
C LYS A 232 -18.06 -24.90 -27.55
N PHE A 233 -18.34 -23.84 -26.79
CA PHE A 233 -17.42 -22.71 -26.62
C PHE A 233 -16.28 -23.03 -25.66
N PHE A 234 -16.51 -23.95 -24.72
CA PHE A 234 -15.56 -24.36 -23.69
C PHE A 234 -14.98 -25.78 -23.92
N GLU A 235 -15.36 -26.48 -25.00
CA GLU A 235 -14.71 -27.71 -25.49
C GLU A 235 -13.34 -27.38 -26.14
N TRP A 236 -12.35 -27.12 -25.30
CA TRP A 236 -11.03 -26.63 -25.71
C TRP A 236 -10.10 -27.61 -26.44
N LYS A 237 -10.59 -28.77 -26.92
CA LYS A 237 -9.74 -29.81 -27.56
C LYS A 237 -9.88 -29.96 -29.08
N GLY A 238 -10.69 -29.18 -29.78
CA GLY A 238 -11.01 -29.49 -31.19
C GLY A 238 -10.96 -28.37 -32.22
N LEU A 239 -11.00 -27.11 -31.84
CA LEU A 239 -11.05 -26.00 -32.79
C LEU A 239 -9.84 -25.10 -32.60
N LYS A 240 -9.15 -24.78 -33.72
CA LYS A 240 -8.15 -23.72 -33.78
C LYS A 240 -8.84 -22.40 -33.41
N LEU A 241 -8.93 -22.11 -32.13
CA LEU A 241 -9.58 -20.93 -31.54
C LEU A 241 -8.62 -19.73 -31.54
N SER A 242 -7.80 -19.59 -32.58
CA SER A 242 -6.80 -18.53 -32.70
C SER A 242 -7.38 -17.17 -33.08
N ASP A 243 -8.67 -17.11 -33.48
CA ASP A 243 -9.29 -15.89 -34.02
C ASP A 243 -10.51 -15.35 -33.23
N LEU A 244 -10.96 -16.01 -32.15
CA LEU A 244 -12.13 -15.58 -31.37
C LEU A 244 -11.82 -15.30 -29.90
N SER A 245 -12.07 -14.06 -29.46
CA SER A 245 -11.88 -13.62 -28.07
C SER A 245 -12.93 -14.27 -27.14
N VAL A 246 -12.48 -15.03 -26.14
CA VAL A 246 -13.28 -15.67 -25.08
C VAL A 246 -13.76 -14.66 -24.03
N SER A 247 -13.10 -13.49 -23.96
CA SER A 247 -13.29 -12.40 -23.00
C SER A 247 -14.75 -11.93 -22.80
N PRO A 248 -15.60 -11.77 -23.85
CA PRO A 248 -16.97 -11.27 -23.69
C PRO A 248 -17.84 -12.19 -22.84
N LEU A 249 -17.73 -13.51 -23.03
CA LEU A 249 -18.50 -14.50 -22.27
C LEU A 249 -17.98 -14.64 -20.84
N LEU A 250 -16.67 -14.53 -20.63
CA LEU A 250 -16.09 -14.46 -19.28
C LEU A 250 -16.62 -13.25 -18.52
N TRP A 251 -16.73 -12.09 -19.15
CA TRP A 251 -17.32 -10.91 -18.52
C TRP A 251 -18.78 -11.13 -18.09
N VAL A 252 -19.56 -11.88 -18.86
CA VAL A 252 -20.93 -12.26 -18.50
C VAL A 252 -20.93 -13.21 -17.30
N ILE A 253 -20.13 -14.28 -17.34
CA ILE A 253 -20.01 -15.25 -16.23
C ILE A 253 -19.58 -14.55 -14.94
N SER A 254 -18.59 -13.64 -15.01
CA SER A 254 -18.17 -12.85 -13.85
C SER A 254 -19.32 -12.00 -13.29
N ALA A 255 -20.08 -11.32 -14.14
CA ALA A 255 -21.23 -10.51 -13.70
C ALA A 255 -22.32 -11.39 -13.06
N VAL A 256 -22.58 -12.58 -13.60
CA VAL A 256 -23.49 -13.58 -13.03
C VAL A 256 -23.02 -14.00 -11.64
N MET A 257 -21.75 -14.40 -11.49
CA MET A 257 -21.19 -14.81 -10.20
C MET A 257 -21.24 -13.69 -9.15
N ARG A 258 -20.98 -12.44 -9.56
CA ARG A 258 -21.08 -11.28 -8.66
C ARG A 258 -22.51 -11.00 -8.20
N MET A 259 -23.49 -11.16 -9.08
CA MET A 259 -24.91 -11.05 -8.74
C MET A 259 -25.32 -12.14 -7.76
N LEU A 260 -24.97 -13.41 -8.03
CA LEU A 260 -25.24 -14.55 -7.14
C LEU A 260 -24.59 -14.35 -5.76
N SER A 261 -23.32 -13.96 -5.71
CA SER A 261 -22.62 -13.65 -4.46
C SER A 261 -23.33 -12.54 -3.68
N SER A 262 -23.77 -11.47 -4.34
CA SER A 262 -24.50 -10.38 -3.67
C SER A 262 -25.87 -10.79 -3.13
N VAL A 263 -26.54 -11.77 -3.77
CA VAL A 263 -27.78 -12.37 -3.25
C VAL A 263 -27.48 -13.22 -2.02
N LEU A 264 -26.46 -14.08 -2.09
CA LEU A 264 -26.05 -14.96 -0.98
C LEU A 264 -25.61 -14.16 0.26
N GLU A 265 -24.87 -13.07 0.08
CA GLU A 265 -24.48 -12.14 1.15
C GLU A 265 -25.66 -11.46 1.86
N ARG A 266 -26.86 -11.49 1.26
CA ARG A 266 -28.09 -10.97 1.89
C ARG A 266 -28.88 -12.03 2.63
N VAL A 267 -28.56 -13.30 2.39
CA VAL A 267 -29.05 -14.43 3.17
C VAL A 267 -28.25 -14.55 4.47
N THR A 268 -26.97 -14.17 4.51
CA THR A 268 -26.15 -14.30 5.72
C THR A 268 -26.62 -13.37 6.87
N PRO A 269 -26.67 -13.87 8.13
CA PRO A 269 -27.09 -13.08 9.30
C PRO A 269 -26.07 -11.98 9.69
N GLU A 270 -26.49 -10.93 10.40
CA GLU A 270 -25.68 -9.70 10.62
C GLU A 270 -24.45 -9.88 11.52
N ASP A 271 -24.49 -10.87 12.41
CA ASP A 271 -23.61 -10.94 13.57
C ASP A 271 -22.57 -12.06 13.45
N THR A 272 -21.91 -12.20 12.29
CA THR A 272 -20.90 -13.26 12.07
C THR A 272 -19.69 -13.19 13.01
N ILE A 273 -19.44 -12.06 13.68
CA ILE A 273 -18.31 -11.88 14.61
C ILE A 273 -18.70 -12.24 16.05
N SER A 274 -19.92 -11.96 16.50
CA SER A 274 -20.43 -12.35 17.83
C SER A 274 -21.00 -13.77 17.84
N LEU A 275 -21.52 -14.27 16.72
CA LEU A 275 -22.13 -15.62 16.61
C LEU A 275 -21.13 -16.74 16.34
N ARG A 276 -19.89 -16.44 15.94
CA ARG A 276 -18.86 -17.48 15.74
C ARG A 276 -18.44 -18.13 17.08
N GLY A 277 -18.69 -17.46 18.20
CA GLY A 277 -18.58 -18.01 19.56
C GLY A 277 -19.89 -18.54 20.15
N SER A 278 -21.05 -18.18 19.59
CA SER A 278 -22.37 -18.63 20.06
C SER A 278 -23.23 -19.15 18.89
N GLY A 279 -22.78 -20.23 18.23
CA GLY A 279 -23.55 -21.05 17.29
C GLY A 279 -24.75 -20.38 16.62
N GLY A 280 -24.52 -19.32 15.85
CA GLY A 280 -25.62 -18.58 15.21
C GLY A 280 -26.25 -19.43 14.13
N VAL A 281 -27.52 -19.81 14.31
CA VAL A 281 -28.15 -20.78 13.42
C VAL A 281 -29.14 -20.11 12.48
N VAL A 282 -29.09 -20.45 11.21
CA VAL A 282 -30.05 -20.00 10.19
C VAL A 282 -31.35 -20.80 10.32
N PRO A 283 -32.54 -20.19 10.45
CA PRO A 283 -33.80 -20.90 10.76
C PRO A 283 -34.31 -21.83 9.65
N TRP A 284 -33.98 -21.56 8.38
CA TRP A 284 -34.25 -22.41 7.23
C TRP A 284 -33.40 -21.92 6.06
N LEU A 285 -32.98 -22.81 5.15
CA LEU A 285 -32.18 -22.44 3.99
C LEU A 285 -33.05 -22.29 2.74
N PRO A 286 -32.98 -21.18 1.97
CA PRO A 286 -33.72 -21.05 0.72
C PRO A 286 -33.31 -22.09 -0.33
N GLU A 287 -34.28 -22.67 -1.04
CA GLU A 287 -34.06 -23.74 -2.02
C GLU A 287 -33.06 -23.37 -3.14
N PHE A 288 -32.94 -22.08 -3.47
CA PHE A 288 -32.00 -21.63 -4.49
C PHE A 288 -30.54 -21.75 -4.05
N VAL A 289 -30.21 -21.75 -2.75
CA VAL A 289 -28.84 -21.86 -2.25
C VAL A 289 -28.21 -23.23 -2.59
N PRO A 290 -28.82 -24.37 -2.21
CA PRO A 290 -28.29 -25.67 -2.60
C PRO A 290 -28.38 -25.89 -4.12
N LYS A 291 -29.39 -25.30 -4.80
CA LYS A 291 -29.50 -25.35 -6.27
C LYS A 291 -28.29 -24.72 -6.96
N ILE A 292 -27.82 -23.56 -6.50
CA ILE A 292 -26.60 -22.92 -7.03
C ILE A 292 -25.37 -23.81 -6.79
N GLY A 293 -25.22 -24.35 -5.57
CA GLY A 293 -24.09 -25.23 -5.23
C GLY A 293 -24.03 -26.49 -6.10
N LEU A 294 -25.17 -27.17 -6.28
CA LEU A 294 -25.28 -28.35 -7.14
C LEU A 294 -24.92 -28.04 -8.60
N GLU A 295 -25.33 -26.88 -9.12
CA GLU A 295 -25.02 -26.51 -10.51
C GLU A 295 -23.52 -26.24 -10.72
N ILE A 296 -22.84 -25.63 -9.73
CA ILE A 296 -21.38 -25.43 -9.76
C ILE A 296 -20.64 -26.77 -9.77
N ILE A 297 -21.08 -27.73 -8.95
CA ILE A 297 -20.48 -29.07 -8.87
C ILE A 297 -20.69 -29.84 -10.19
N LYS A 298 -21.94 -29.90 -10.69
CA LYS A 298 -22.30 -30.67 -11.89
C LYS A 298 -21.58 -30.17 -13.16
N ASN A 299 -21.35 -28.86 -13.26
CA ASN A 299 -20.72 -28.27 -14.43
C ASN A 299 -19.19 -28.27 -14.36
N GLY A 300 -18.58 -28.84 -13.32
CA GLY A 300 -17.12 -29.03 -13.22
C GLY A 300 -16.34 -27.73 -13.14
N PHE A 301 -16.89 -26.73 -12.44
CA PHE A 301 -16.14 -25.50 -12.15
C PHE A 301 -14.87 -25.79 -11.34
N LEU A 302 -14.96 -26.79 -10.46
CA LEU A 302 -13.91 -27.28 -9.58
C LEU A 302 -13.72 -28.79 -9.81
N SER A 303 -12.51 -29.26 -9.57
CA SER A 303 -12.13 -30.64 -9.43
C SER A 303 -12.31 -31.09 -7.98
N PHE A 304 -12.91 -32.26 -7.77
CA PHE A 304 -13.13 -32.83 -6.44
C PHE A 304 -12.33 -34.13 -6.33
N SER A 305 -11.18 -34.07 -5.65
CA SER A 305 -10.31 -35.22 -5.46
C SER A 305 -10.87 -36.13 -4.36
N GLY A 306 -11.78 -37.04 -4.73
CA GLY A 306 -12.22 -38.09 -3.82
C GLY A 306 -13.33 -39.03 -4.29
N ALA A 307 -13.75 -38.99 -5.55
CA ALA A 307 -14.82 -39.86 -6.05
C ALA A 307 -14.35 -41.16 -6.73
N LYS A 308 -13.03 -41.42 -6.89
CA LYS A 308 -12.53 -42.71 -7.39
C LYS A 308 -11.24 -43.10 -6.69
N GLY A 309 -11.24 -44.30 -6.10
CA GLY A 309 -10.06 -44.91 -5.50
C GLY A 309 -8.96 -45.16 -6.53
N ILE A 310 -7.73 -44.96 -6.08
CA ILE A 310 -6.47 -45.62 -6.47
C ILE A 310 -6.44 -46.21 -7.88
N GLU A 311 -5.73 -45.54 -8.78
CA GLU A 311 -4.58 -46.11 -9.48
C GLU A 311 -3.73 -44.97 -10.05
N CYS A 312 -2.52 -44.83 -9.50
CA CYS A 312 -1.48 -43.97 -10.07
C CYS A 312 -0.98 -44.65 -11.35
N GLY A 313 -1.71 -44.41 -12.45
CA GLY A 313 -1.35 -44.80 -13.80
C GLY A 313 -1.12 -43.53 -14.62
N THR A 314 0.08 -43.42 -15.18
CA THR A 314 0.51 -42.39 -16.14
C THR A 314 -0.33 -42.43 -17.40
N ASP A 315 -1.51 -41.83 -17.38
CA ASP A 315 -2.28 -41.43 -18.56
C ASP A 315 -2.87 -40.03 -18.34
N ILE A 316 -2.14 -39.02 -18.81
CA ILE A 316 -2.56 -37.62 -18.87
C ILE A 316 -3.65 -37.49 -19.95
N THR A 317 -4.89 -37.93 -19.65
CA THR A 317 -6.04 -37.84 -20.57
C THR A 317 -7.38 -37.56 -19.87
N GLY A 318 -7.42 -36.67 -18.87
CA GLY A 318 -8.67 -36.14 -18.27
C GLY A 318 -8.78 -34.62 -18.46
N GLY A 319 -9.93 -34.10 -18.91
CA GLY A 319 -10.13 -32.65 -19.10
C GLY A 319 -10.01 -31.88 -17.77
N GLY A 320 -9.21 -30.80 -17.76
CA GLY A 320 -9.01 -29.94 -16.60
C GLY A 320 -10.29 -29.22 -16.15
N SER A 321 -10.26 -28.65 -14.95
CA SER A 321 -11.38 -27.87 -14.40
C SER A 321 -11.52 -26.50 -15.05
N PHE A 322 -12.63 -25.80 -14.80
CA PHE A 322 -12.79 -24.41 -15.26
C PHE A 322 -11.80 -23.45 -14.58
N ILE A 323 -11.49 -23.64 -13.29
CA ILE A 323 -10.52 -22.81 -12.57
C ILE A 323 -9.10 -22.93 -13.16
N GLU A 324 -8.66 -24.15 -13.48
CA GLU A 324 -7.35 -24.37 -14.09
C GLU A 324 -7.21 -23.59 -15.40
N GLU A 325 -8.26 -23.55 -16.22
CA GLU A 325 -8.22 -22.75 -17.44
C GLU A 325 -8.27 -21.24 -17.14
N LEU A 326 -9.08 -20.76 -16.19
CA LEU A 326 -9.06 -19.34 -15.84
C LEU A 326 -7.67 -18.88 -15.40
N CYS A 327 -6.93 -19.73 -14.69
CA CYS A 327 -5.53 -19.52 -14.36
C CYS A 327 -4.64 -19.52 -15.61
N HIS A 328 -4.84 -20.43 -16.57
CA HIS A 328 -4.12 -20.43 -17.84
C HIS A 328 -4.37 -19.13 -18.65
N LEU A 329 -5.64 -18.72 -18.79
CA LEU A 329 -6.04 -17.47 -19.46
C LEU A 329 -5.47 -16.22 -18.78
N ARG A 330 -5.27 -16.23 -17.46
CA ARG A 330 -4.60 -15.13 -16.74
C ARG A 330 -3.16 -14.93 -17.20
N HIS A 331 -2.45 -15.98 -17.58
CA HIS A 331 -1.06 -15.89 -18.05
C HIS A 331 -0.94 -15.51 -19.54
N GLN A 332 -2.04 -15.45 -20.28
CA GLN A 332 -2.02 -15.01 -21.68
C GLN A 332 -1.84 -13.49 -21.77
N ASN A 333 -1.23 -13.00 -22.85
CA ASN A 333 -0.78 -11.61 -23.02
C ASN A 333 -1.92 -10.57 -23.27
N GLU A 334 -3.18 -10.97 -23.22
CA GLU A 334 -4.32 -10.07 -23.47
C GLU A 334 -4.95 -9.57 -22.17
N TYR A 335 -4.73 -8.29 -21.84
CA TYR A 335 -5.26 -7.66 -20.62
C TYR A 335 -6.77 -7.84 -20.39
N ASP A 336 -7.59 -7.83 -21.44
CA ASP A 336 -9.05 -7.97 -21.28
C ASP A 336 -9.43 -9.40 -20.86
N THR A 337 -8.81 -10.40 -21.48
CA THR A 337 -9.00 -11.82 -21.15
C THR A 337 -8.46 -12.13 -19.76
N SER A 338 -7.27 -11.63 -19.41
CA SER A 338 -6.69 -11.76 -18.07
C SER A 338 -7.57 -11.11 -17.00
N LEU A 339 -8.08 -9.90 -17.25
CA LEU A 339 -8.94 -9.22 -16.27
C LEU A 339 -10.28 -9.94 -16.10
N ALA A 340 -10.88 -10.39 -17.21
CA ALA A 340 -12.14 -11.14 -17.17
C ALA A 340 -11.96 -12.47 -16.43
N SER A 341 -10.84 -13.18 -16.62
CA SER A 341 -10.59 -14.47 -15.95
C SER A 341 -10.45 -14.31 -14.44
N VAL A 342 -9.72 -13.29 -13.97
CA VAL A 342 -9.56 -13.00 -12.53
C VAL A 342 -10.89 -12.57 -11.92
N CYS A 343 -11.67 -11.73 -12.62
CA CYS A 343 -13.00 -11.34 -12.16
C CYS A 343 -13.95 -12.54 -12.06
N CYS A 344 -13.82 -13.55 -12.92
CA CYS A 344 -14.54 -14.82 -12.83
C CYS A 344 -14.10 -15.64 -11.62
N LEU A 345 -12.79 -15.84 -11.44
CA LEU A 345 -12.22 -16.56 -10.28
C LEU A 345 -12.69 -15.94 -8.97
N HIS A 346 -12.60 -14.61 -8.87
CA HIS A 346 -13.03 -13.86 -7.69
C HIS A 346 -14.53 -14.01 -7.41
N GLY A 347 -15.37 -13.94 -8.44
CA GLY A 347 -16.80 -14.20 -8.29
C GLY A 347 -17.10 -15.62 -7.83
N LEU A 348 -16.44 -16.61 -8.44
CA LEU A 348 -16.63 -18.04 -8.14
C LEU A 348 -16.22 -18.36 -6.69
N VAL A 349 -15.04 -17.92 -6.26
CA VAL A 349 -14.55 -18.13 -4.88
C VAL A 349 -15.54 -17.55 -3.87
N ARG A 350 -16.04 -16.33 -4.10
CA ARG A 350 -17.04 -15.70 -3.19
C ARG A 350 -18.35 -16.47 -3.13
N VAL A 351 -18.84 -16.97 -4.26
CA VAL A 351 -20.06 -17.81 -4.29
C VAL A 351 -19.85 -19.11 -3.53
N VAL A 352 -18.72 -19.80 -3.75
CA VAL A 352 -18.37 -21.05 -3.07
C VAL A 352 -18.30 -20.87 -1.55
N VAL A 353 -17.55 -19.86 -1.07
CA VAL A 353 -17.42 -19.56 0.37
C VAL A 353 -18.79 -19.21 0.97
N SER A 354 -19.58 -18.39 0.30
CA SER A 354 -20.91 -18.00 0.81
C SER A 354 -21.87 -19.19 0.91
N ILE A 355 -21.79 -20.15 -0.02
CA ILE A 355 -22.61 -21.37 0.02
C ILE A 355 -22.17 -22.26 1.17
N ASP A 356 -20.86 -22.48 1.33
CA ASP A 356 -20.32 -23.30 2.42
C ASP A 356 -20.68 -22.72 3.79
N ASP A 357 -20.50 -21.41 3.97
CA ASP A 357 -20.87 -20.70 5.21
C ASP A 357 -22.37 -20.89 5.52
N LEU A 358 -23.26 -20.69 4.53
CA LEU A 358 -24.70 -20.84 4.72
C LEU A 358 -25.12 -22.28 5.03
N ILE A 359 -24.48 -23.27 4.41
CA ILE A 359 -24.76 -24.70 4.67
C ILE A 359 -24.26 -25.10 6.06
N GLN A 360 -23.08 -24.64 6.48
CA GLN A 360 -22.58 -24.87 7.84
C GLN A 360 -23.46 -24.21 8.91
N LEU A 361 -23.92 -22.99 8.67
CA LEU A 361 -24.86 -22.28 9.55
C LEU A 361 -26.24 -22.96 9.65
N ALA A 362 -26.65 -23.73 8.64
CA ALA A 362 -27.88 -24.53 8.69
C ALA A 362 -27.69 -25.85 9.46
N LYS A 363 -26.52 -26.49 9.35
CA LYS A 363 -26.21 -27.78 10.01
C LYS A 363 -26.18 -27.73 11.53
N THR A 364 -25.77 -26.60 12.12
CA THR A 364 -25.68 -26.44 13.58
C THR A 364 -27.02 -26.48 14.31
N GLN A 365 -28.16 -26.53 13.59
CA GLN A 365 -29.52 -26.67 14.13
C GLN A 365 -29.95 -28.13 14.33
N THR A 366 -29.38 -29.08 13.58
CA THR A 366 -29.83 -30.47 13.53
C THR A 366 -28.85 -31.41 14.23
N TYR A 367 -28.89 -31.46 15.57
CA TYR A 367 -28.51 -32.69 16.27
C TYR A 367 -29.65 -33.71 16.10
N THR A 368 -29.64 -34.40 14.96
CA THR A 368 -30.30 -35.71 14.84
C THR A 368 -29.22 -36.74 14.54
N PRO A 369 -29.12 -37.82 15.32
CA PRO A 369 -28.11 -38.84 15.14
C PRO A 369 -28.32 -39.51 13.78
N SER A 370 -27.23 -39.66 13.02
CA SER A 370 -27.07 -40.56 11.86
C SER A 370 -28.39 -40.98 11.19
N SER A 371 -28.85 -40.21 10.20
CA SER A 371 -29.87 -40.71 9.27
C SER A 371 -29.27 -41.85 8.45
N GLN A 372 -29.51 -43.07 8.92
CA GLN A 372 -29.28 -44.30 8.20
C GLN A 372 -30.07 -44.28 6.87
N GLY A 373 -29.38 -44.53 5.76
CA GLY A 373 -29.95 -45.28 4.63
C GLY A 373 -30.75 -44.53 3.57
N TYR A 374 -30.27 -43.40 3.05
CA TYR A 374 -30.68 -42.93 1.71
C TYR A 374 -29.44 -42.65 0.85
N ASP A 375 -29.38 -43.27 -0.34
CA ASP A 375 -28.33 -43.03 -1.34
C ASP A 375 -28.41 -41.58 -1.84
N TYR A 376 -27.65 -40.68 -1.22
CA TYR A 376 -27.41 -39.35 -1.75
C TYR A 376 -26.53 -39.45 -3.01
N SER A 377 -26.82 -38.65 -4.04
CA SER A 377 -25.90 -38.51 -5.18
C SER A 377 -24.55 -37.98 -4.68
N SER A 378 -23.44 -38.37 -5.32
CA SER A 378 -22.09 -37.96 -4.89
C SER A 378 -21.95 -36.43 -4.80
N GLU A 379 -22.67 -35.68 -5.63
CA GLU A 379 -22.70 -34.22 -5.64
C GLU A 379 -23.40 -33.62 -4.42
N ALA A 380 -24.48 -34.26 -3.94
CA ALA A 380 -25.18 -33.81 -2.74
C ALA A 380 -24.32 -33.97 -1.49
N LYS A 381 -23.51 -35.04 -1.44
CA LYS A 381 -22.54 -35.26 -0.36
C LYS A 381 -21.40 -34.24 -0.37
N ILE A 382 -20.88 -33.88 -1.55
CA ILE A 382 -19.86 -32.83 -1.69
C ILE A 382 -20.41 -31.47 -1.20
N LEU A 383 -21.64 -31.14 -1.60
CA LEU A 383 -22.31 -29.91 -1.18
C LEU A 383 -22.54 -29.88 0.34
N GLU A 384 -22.97 -31.00 0.90
CA GLU A 384 -23.21 -31.13 2.32
C GLU A 384 -21.92 -30.93 3.14
N ASP A 385 -20.83 -31.57 2.75
CA ASP A 385 -19.54 -31.51 3.46
C ASP A 385 -18.75 -30.20 3.22
N GLY A 386 -19.15 -29.41 2.22
CA GLY A 386 -18.58 -28.11 1.85
C GLY A 386 -17.73 -28.16 0.57
N ILE A 387 -18.12 -27.39 -0.45
CA ILE A 387 -17.48 -27.34 -1.77
C ILE A 387 -16.00 -26.93 -1.64
N GLY A 388 -15.71 -25.92 -0.80
CA GLY A 388 -14.36 -25.42 -0.54
C GLY A 388 -13.46 -26.48 0.06
N LYS A 389 -13.97 -27.29 1.01
CA LYS A 389 -13.22 -28.39 1.63
C LYS A 389 -12.78 -29.44 0.61
N TRP A 390 -13.66 -29.84 -0.30
CA TRP A 390 -13.35 -30.84 -1.33
C TRP A 390 -12.50 -30.29 -2.49
N SER A 391 -12.37 -28.98 -2.61
CA SER A 391 -11.57 -28.29 -3.64
C SER A 391 -10.31 -27.61 -3.11
N LEU A 392 -9.92 -27.88 -1.85
CA LEU A 392 -8.77 -27.24 -1.19
C LEU A 392 -7.46 -27.37 -1.98
N VAL A 393 -7.21 -28.53 -2.60
CA VAL A 393 -5.97 -28.77 -3.38
C VAL A 393 -5.88 -27.80 -4.56
N GLU A 394 -6.99 -27.63 -5.26
CA GLU A 394 -7.08 -26.76 -6.44
C GLU A 394 -7.06 -25.28 -6.03
N LEU A 395 -7.83 -24.89 -5.01
CA LEU A 395 -7.79 -23.53 -4.47
C LEU A 395 -6.40 -23.16 -3.93
N LYS A 396 -5.65 -24.11 -3.37
CA LYS A 396 -4.26 -23.90 -2.94
C LYS A 396 -3.33 -23.67 -4.14
N SER A 397 -3.55 -24.37 -5.25
CA SER A 397 -2.84 -24.11 -6.51
C SER A 397 -3.11 -22.70 -7.06
N VAL A 398 -4.38 -22.26 -7.03
CA VAL A 398 -4.76 -20.89 -7.38
C VAL A 398 -4.06 -19.89 -6.46
N LEU A 399 -4.11 -20.10 -5.15
CA LEU A 399 -3.45 -19.24 -4.16
C LEU A 399 -1.96 -19.08 -4.47
N ILE A 400 -1.23 -20.17 -4.69
CA ILE A 400 0.21 -20.14 -5.00
C ILE A 400 0.50 -19.36 -6.29
N THR A 401 -0.33 -19.56 -7.33
CA THR A 401 -0.22 -18.81 -8.59
C THR A 401 -0.37 -17.31 -8.36
N PHE A 402 -1.42 -16.88 -7.65
CA PHE A 402 -1.68 -15.46 -7.41
C PHE A 402 -0.69 -14.82 -6.41
N MET A 403 -0.13 -15.60 -5.47
CA MET A 403 0.99 -15.14 -4.64
C MET A 403 2.21 -14.75 -5.48
N LYS A 404 2.56 -15.56 -6.49
CA LYS A 404 3.66 -15.26 -7.41
C LYS A 404 3.38 -14.03 -8.29
N LEU A 405 2.15 -13.90 -8.80
CA LEU A 405 1.73 -12.75 -9.60
C LEU A 405 1.76 -11.44 -8.79
N VAL A 406 1.17 -11.43 -7.60
CA VAL A 406 1.16 -10.22 -6.75
C VAL A 406 2.58 -9.87 -6.30
N ALA A 407 3.41 -10.86 -5.96
CA ALA A 407 4.82 -10.64 -5.61
C ALA A 407 5.64 -10.03 -6.76
N SER A 408 5.29 -10.32 -8.02
CA SER A 408 5.95 -9.73 -9.18
C SER A 408 5.31 -8.41 -9.64
N GLU A 409 4.06 -8.09 -9.29
CA GLU A 409 3.36 -6.93 -9.86
C GLU A 409 3.28 -5.70 -8.95
N TRP A 410 3.46 -5.85 -7.62
CA TRP A 410 3.27 -4.74 -6.67
C TRP A 410 4.16 -3.51 -6.94
N HIS A 411 5.35 -3.71 -7.53
CA HIS A 411 6.27 -2.62 -7.87
C HIS A 411 5.74 -1.69 -8.98
N ASN A 412 4.84 -2.20 -9.84
CA ASN A 412 4.22 -1.41 -10.90
C ASN A 412 3.32 -0.30 -10.34
N VAL A 413 2.77 -0.50 -9.15
CA VAL A 413 1.95 0.52 -8.45
C VAL A 413 2.84 1.53 -7.73
N GLN A 414 4.00 1.10 -7.23
CA GLN A 414 4.93 1.93 -6.47
C GLN A 414 5.83 2.81 -7.34
N SER A 415 5.97 2.50 -8.64
CA SER A 415 6.69 3.31 -9.62
C SER A 415 5.92 4.54 -10.11
N ILE A 416 4.68 4.74 -9.64
CA ILE A 416 3.85 5.89 -10.00
C ILE A 416 4.34 7.12 -9.24
N GLU A 417 4.75 8.17 -9.97
CA GLU A 417 5.21 9.41 -9.36
C GLU A 417 4.15 10.03 -8.44
N MET A 418 4.58 10.27 -7.20
CA MET A 418 3.76 10.83 -6.14
C MET A 418 4.13 12.29 -5.91
N PHE A 419 3.13 13.16 -5.88
CA PHE A 419 3.34 14.53 -5.42
C PHE A 419 3.53 14.54 -3.91
N GLY A 420 4.40 15.41 -3.36
CA GLY A 420 4.73 15.46 -1.92
C GLY A 420 3.55 15.68 -0.95
N ARG A 421 2.33 15.91 -1.46
CA ARG A 421 1.08 15.95 -0.67
C ARG A 421 0.32 14.61 -0.66
N GLY A 422 0.90 13.54 -1.18
CA GLY A 422 0.42 12.16 -1.03
C GLY A 422 -0.62 11.70 -2.04
N GLY A 423 -0.65 12.26 -3.27
CA GLY A 423 -1.49 11.76 -4.36
C GLY A 423 -0.72 11.70 -5.67
N PRO A 424 -1.19 10.96 -6.69
CA PRO A 424 -0.56 10.96 -8.01
C PRO A 424 -0.59 12.38 -8.56
N ALA A 425 0.51 12.84 -9.15
CA ALA A 425 0.58 14.20 -9.69
C ALA A 425 -0.51 14.41 -10.78
N PRO A 426 -1.06 15.64 -10.92
CA PRO A 426 -2.05 15.94 -11.96
C PRO A 426 -1.56 15.52 -13.35
N GLY A 427 -2.32 14.69 -14.07
CA GLY A 427 -1.95 14.15 -15.38
C GLY A 427 -1.24 12.78 -15.34
N VAL A 428 -0.60 12.40 -14.22
CA VAL A 428 0.10 11.12 -14.05
C VAL A 428 -0.86 9.95 -13.82
N GLY A 429 -2.11 10.23 -13.45
CA GLY A 429 -3.17 9.21 -13.43
C GLY A 429 -3.33 8.46 -14.77
N LEU A 430 -3.01 9.10 -15.91
CA LEU A 430 -3.06 8.51 -17.25
C LEU A 430 -1.72 7.92 -17.73
N GLY A 431 -0.63 8.07 -16.96
CA GLY A 431 0.65 7.39 -17.26
C GLY A 431 1.68 8.18 -18.03
N TRP A 432 1.69 9.51 -17.89
CA TRP A 432 2.78 10.30 -18.44
C TRP A 432 4.05 10.03 -17.61
N GLY A 433 5.08 9.44 -18.24
CA GLY A 433 6.42 9.27 -17.65
C GLY A 433 6.72 7.91 -16.98
N ALA A 434 5.73 7.06 -16.72
CA ALA A 434 5.93 5.74 -16.08
C ALA A 434 5.91 4.59 -17.09
N SER A 435 6.86 3.65 -16.99
CA SER A 435 7.00 2.49 -17.91
C SER A 435 5.81 1.51 -17.85
N GLY A 436 5.07 1.47 -16.73
CA GLY A 436 3.86 0.66 -16.52
C GLY A 436 2.53 1.40 -16.74
N GLY A 437 2.58 2.63 -17.25
CA GLY A 437 1.43 3.53 -17.30
C GLY A 437 1.06 4.13 -15.94
N GLY A 438 -0.02 4.89 -15.90
CA GLY A 438 -0.44 5.63 -14.70
C GLY A 438 -1.25 4.78 -13.75
N PHE A 439 -1.70 5.37 -12.65
CA PHE A 439 -2.59 4.69 -11.69
C PHE A 439 -3.86 4.10 -12.33
N TRP A 440 -4.34 4.68 -13.43
CA TRP A 440 -5.51 4.18 -14.17
C TRP A 440 -5.14 3.29 -15.37
N SER A 441 -3.91 2.78 -15.46
CA SER A 441 -3.50 1.86 -16.52
C SER A 441 -4.17 0.49 -16.35
N LYS A 442 -4.27 -0.25 -17.46
CA LYS A 442 -4.79 -1.63 -17.43
C LYS A 442 -3.90 -2.55 -16.58
N THR A 443 -2.59 -2.28 -16.54
CA THR A 443 -1.61 -3.02 -15.73
C THR A 443 -1.87 -2.85 -14.23
N VAL A 444 -2.05 -1.62 -13.77
CA VAL A 444 -2.37 -1.34 -12.36
C VAL A 444 -3.74 -1.90 -11.98
N LEU A 445 -4.73 -1.80 -12.87
CA LEU A 445 -6.05 -2.37 -12.65
C LEU A 445 -6.00 -3.90 -12.52
N LEU A 446 -5.22 -4.58 -13.35
CA LEU A 446 -5.04 -6.03 -13.28
C LEU A 446 -4.37 -6.43 -11.96
N ALA A 447 -3.26 -5.79 -11.60
CA ALA A 447 -2.57 -6.02 -10.33
C ALA A 447 -3.48 -5.81 -9.10
N GLN A 448 -4.31 -4.76 -9.12
CA GLN A 448 -5.30 -4.51 -8.06
C GLN A 448 -6.38 -5.59 -7.98
N THR A 449 -6.80 -6.13 -9.13
CA THR A 449 -7.80 -7.19 -9.19
C THR A 449 -7.22 -8.51 -8.69
N ASP A 450 -5.98 -8.82 -9.05
CA ASP A 450 -5.23 -9.98 -8.58
C ASP A 450 -5.00 -9.94 -7.06
N ALA A 451 -4.57 -8.78 -6.55
CA ALA A 451 -4.42 -8.55 -5.11
C ALA A 451 -5.76 -8.69 -4.36
N GLY A 452 -6.86 -8.26 -4.99
CA GLY A 452 -8.21 -8.45 -4.47
C GLY A 452 -8.59 -9.93 -4.34
N LEU A 453 -8.40 -10.73 -5.39
CA LEU A 453 -8.64 -12.18 -5.35
C LEU A 453 -7.76 -12.85 -4.27
N LEU A 454 -6.47 -12.49 -4.22
CA LEU A 454 -5.54 -13.03 -3.25
C LEU A 454 -6.00 -12.76 -1.81
N ALA A 455 -6.47 -11.55 -1.50
CA ALA A 455 -6.98 -11.21 -0.16
C ALA A 455 -8.12 -12.13 0.30
N TYR A 456 -9.04 -12.49 -0.60
CA TYR A 456 -10.13 -13.45 -0.29
C TYR A 456 -9.61 -14.89 -0.14
N LEU A 457 -8.63 -15.31 -0.95
CA LEU A 457 -8.04 -16.64 -0.80
C LEU A 457 -7.27 -16.77 0.53
N LEU A 458 -6.57 -15.72 0.97
CA LEU A 458 -5.87 -15.69 2.26
C LEU A 458 -6.83 -15.86 3.46
N GLU A 459 -8.06 -15.35 3.35
CA GLU A 459 -9.09 -15.51 4.39
C GLU A 459 -9.56 -16.97 4.52
N ILE A 460 -9.54 -17.73 3.42
CA ILE A 460 -9.88 -19.17 3.41
C ILE A 460 -8.74 -19.99 4.03
N PHE A 461 -7.50 -19.67 3.68
CA PHE A 461 -6.30 -20.37 4.17
C PHE A 461 -5.70 -19.68 5.41
N GLN A 462 -6.50 -19.53 6.48
CA GLN A 462 -5.99 -18.98 7.75
C GLN A 462 -4.84 -19.84 8.30
N ILE A 463 -3.84 -19.17 8.88
CA ILE A 463 -2.71 -19.84 9.50
C ILE A 463 -3.18 -20.44 10.83
N VAL A 464 -3.16 -21.77 10.92
CA VAL A 464 -3.47 -22.51 12.15
C VAL A 464 -2.20 -22.59 13.01
N PRO A 465 -2.26 -22.31 14.32
CA PRO A 465 -1.12 -22.52 15.20
C PRO A 465 -0.79 -24.02 15.26
N ALA A 466 0.41 -24.40 14.81
CA ALA A 466 0.88 -25.78 14.90
C ALA A 466 1.30 -26.13 16.33
N GLU A 467 0.84 -27.27 16.85
CA GLU A 467 1.29 -27.82 18.14
C GLU A 467 2.67 -28.50 18.04
N ASP A 468 3.09 -28.87 16.82
CA ASP A 468 4.38 -29.48 16.48
C ASP A 468 5.26 -28.53 15.65
N PRO A 469 6.60 -28.72 15.61
CA PRO A 469 7.47 -27.92 14.75
C PRO A 469 7.06 -28.10 13.28
N PRO A 470 6.67 -27.02 12.57
CA PRO A 470 6.14 -27.12 11.21
C PRO A 470 7.22 -27.62 10.25
N ALA A 471 6.80 -28.42 9.27
CA ALA A 471 7.68 -28.88 8.21
C ALA A 471 8.28 -27.70 7.43
N VAL A 472 9.46 -27.88 6.83
CA VAL A 472 10.17 -26.81 6.09
C VAL A 472 9.31 -26.25 4.95
N GLU A 473 8.54 -27.09 4.27
CA GLU A 473 7.62 -26.69 3.20
C GLU A 473 6.46 -25.83 3.73
N GLU A 474 5.89 -26.20 4.88
CA GLU A 474 4.81 -25.45 5.54
C GLU A 474 5.29 -24.09 6.06
N MET A 475 6.52 -24.06 6.58
CA MET A 475 7.17 -22.82 6.96
C MET A 475 7.35 -21.91 5.74
N THR A 476 7.89 -22.43 4.64
CA THR A 476 8.12 -21.66 3.41
C THR A 476 6.81 -21.09 2.84
N PHE A 477 5.75 -21.92 2.82
CA PHE A 477 4.42 -21.49 2.41
C PHE A 477 3.91 -20.34 3.29
N THR A 478 4.00 -20.47 4.62
CA THR A 478 3.54 -19.44 5.57
C THR A 478 4.29 -18.11 5.38
N MET A 479 5.61 -18.14 5.22
CA MET A 479 6.41 -16.94 4.96
C MET A 479 6.01 -16.24 3.65
N GLN A 480 5.81 -17.02 2.58
CA GLN A 480 5.35 -16.47 1.31
C GLN A 480 3.94 -15.88 1.43
N THR A 481 3.05 -16.50 2.19
CA THR A 481 1.68 -16.04 2.43
C THR A 481 1.67 -14.68 3.13
N ILE A 482 2.45 -14.52 4.21
CA ILE A 482 2.59 -13.24 4.92
C ILE A 482 3.24 -12.18 4.01
N ASN A 483 4.29 -12.53 3.28
CA ASN A 483 4.95 -11.61 2.32
C ASN A 483 3.99 -11.15 1.22
N SER A 484 3.16 -12.04 0.72
CA SER A 484 2.17 -11.73 -0.31
C SER A 484 1.04 -10.84 0.23
N ALA A 485 0.63 -11.03 1.49
CA ALA A 485 -0.34 -10.14 2.15
C ALA A 485 0.20 -8.70 2.30
N LEU A 486 1.50 -8.52 2.57
CA LEU A 486 2.14 -7.20 2.53
C LEU A 486 2.12 -6.60 1.10
N GLY A 487 2.33 -7.43 0.08
CA GLY A 487 2.22 -7.03 -1.33
C GLY A 487 0.80 -6.60 -1.72
N VAL A 488 -0.24 -7.28 -1.22
CA VAL A 488 -1.65 -6.90 -1.39
C VAL A 488 -1.89 -5.50 -0.83
N CYS A 489 -1.42 -5.22 0.39
CA CYS A 489 -1.54 -3.90 1.00
C CYS A 489 -0.94 -2.77 0.15
N LEU A 490 0.23 -2.99 -0.44
CA LEU A 490 0.91 -2.02 -1.32
C LEU A 490 0.20 -1.81 -2.67
N THR A 491 -0.44 -2.85 -3.19
CA THR A 491 -1.05 -2.85 -4.53
C THR A 491 -2.44 -2.21 -4.52
N VAL A 492 -3.24 -2.55 -3.50
CA VAL A 492 -4.62 -2.07 -3.34
C VAL A 492 -4.64 -0.66 -2.74
N GLY A 493 -3.85 -0.43 -1.69
CA GLY A 493 -3.83 0.83 -0.94
C GLY A 493 -5.18 1.19 -0.30
N PRO A 494 -5.33 2.40 0.26
CA PRO A 494 -6.56 2.82 0.95
C PRO A 494 -7.80 3.01 0.06
N ARG A 495 -7.69 2.80 -1.26
CA ARG A 495 -8.77 2.98 -2.24
C ARG A 495 -9.88 1.96 -2.02
N ASP A 496 -9.51 0.70 -1.81
CA ASP A 496 -10.44 -0.37 -1.48
C ASP A 496 -10.27 -0.70 -0.01
N ARG A 497 -10.99 0.07 0.82
CA ARG A 497 -10.96 -0.07 2.27
C ARG A 497 -11.32 -1.49 2.71
N VAL A 498 -12.23 -2.16 2.01
CA VAL A 498 -12.71 -3.50 2.38
C VAL A 498 -11.61 -4.53 2.19
N ILE A 499 -10.95 -4.52 1.03
CA ILE A 499 -9.85 -5.46 0.73
C ILE A 499 -8.64 -5.15 1.62
N MET A 500 -8.34 -3.86 1.86
CA MET A 500 -7.25 -3.47 2.74
C MET A 500 -7.51 -3.86 4.20
N GLU A 501 -8.75 -3.72 4.69
CA GLU A 501 -9.14 -4.22 6.02
C GLU A 501 -8.96 -5.74 6.12
N LYS A 502 -9.40 -6.51 5.12
CA LYS A 502 -9.19 -7.96 5.07
C LYS A 502 -7.71 -8.35 5.12
N ALA A 503 -6.86 -7.66 4.35
CA ALA A 503 -5.42 -7.93 4.36
C ALA A 503 -4.77 -7.58 5.71
N LEU A 504 -5.16 -6.47 6.33
CA LEU A 504 -4.70 -6.10 7.68
C LEU A 504 -5.20 -7.08 8.75
N ASP A 505 -6.46 -7.52 8.65
CA ASP A 505 -7.03 -8.50 9.57
C ASP A 505 -6.27 -9.82 9.50
N PHE A 506 -5.88 -10.27 8.30
CA PHE A 506 -5.01 -11.43 8.13
C PHE A 506 -3.62 -11.21 8.75
N LEU A 507 -2.94 -10.12 8.41
CA LEU A 507 -1.56 -9.85 8.88
C LEU A 507 -1.45 -9.72 10.41
N LEU A 508 -2.50 -9.22 11.06
CA LEU A 508 -2.51 -8.90 12.49
C LEU A 508 -3.24 -9.94 13.34
N GLN A 509 -3.58 -11.09 12.76
CA GLN A 509 -4.13 -12.23 13.49
C GLN A 509 -3.09 -12.82 14.45
N VAL A 510 -3.54 -13.27 15.63
CA VAL A 510 -2.67 -13.85 16.67
C VAL A 510 -1.81 -15.01 16.16
N PRO A 511 -2.30 -15.97 15.35
CA PRO A 511 -1.46 -17.00 14.75
C PRO A 511 -0.30 -16.47 13.93
N VAL A 512 -0.52 -15.40 13.15
CA VAL A 512 0.54 -14.74 12.35
C VAL A 512 1.58 -14.11 13.27
N LEU A 513 1.14 -13.41 14.33
CA LEU A 513 2.05 -12.81 15.30
C LEU A 513 2.87 -13.88 16.06
N LYS A 514 2.26 -15.01 16.45
CA LYS A 514 2.96 -16.17 17.03
C LYS A 514 3.99 -16.73 16.07
N TYR A 515 3.66 -16.82 14.78
CA TYR A 515 4.59 -17.28 13.75
C TYR A 515 5.75 -16.32 13.54
N LEU A 516 5.51 -15.00 13.54
CA LEU A 516 6.59 -14.01 13.51
C LEU A 516 7.51 -14.14 14.73
N SER A 517 6.96 -14.43 15.92
CA SER A 517 7.77 -14.73 17.11
C SER A 517 8.64 -15.98 16.93
N LEU A 518 8.17 -17.01 16.23
CA LEU A 518 8.96 -18.18 15.86
C LEU A 518 10.11 -17.83 14.88
N CYS A 519 9.86 -16.92 13.93
CA CYS A 519 10.90 -16.43 13.04
C CYS A 519 11.97 -15.65 13.82
N ILE A 520 11.58 -14.82 14.79
CA ILE A 520 12.50 -14.08 15.65
C ILE A 520 13.39 -15.03 16.45
N SER A 521 12.81 -16.03 17.12
CA SER A 521 13.60 -16.99 17.90
C SER A 521 14.59 -17.76 17.02
N ARG A 522 14.18 -18.21 15.82
CA ARG A 522 15.10 -18.83 14.85
C ARG A 522 16.22 -17.88 14.41
N LEU A 523 15.92 -16.60 14.16
CA LEU A 523 16.93 -15.61 13.80
C LEU A 523 17.98 -15.48 14.90
N THR A 524 17.56 -15.41 16.17
CA THR A 524 18.48 -15.32 17.33
C THR A 524 19.33 -16.58 17.52
N HIS A 525 18.84 -17.76 17.12
CA HIS A 525 19.61 -19.00 17.20
C HIS A 525 20.63 -19.15 16.06
N VAL A 526 20.31 -18.69 14.85
CA VAL A 526 21.16 -18.86 13.66
C VAL A 526 22.20 -17.75 13.56
N ASN A 527 21.84 -16.52 13.94
CA ASN A 527 22.72 -15.37 13.82
C ASN A 527 23.50 -15.15 15.12
N GLY A 528 24.77 -15.60 15.15
CA GLY A 528 25.64 -15.49 16.32
C GLY A 528 25.90 -14.06 16.82
N GLY A 529 25.51 -13.03 16.06
CA GLY A 529 25.60 -11.62 16.45
C GLY A 529 24.39 -11.07 17.21
N ILE A 530 23.23 -11.76 17.23
CA ILE A 530 22.02 -11.27 17.91
C ILE A 530 21.86 -11.95 19.26
N LYS A 531 21.62 -11.16 20.31
CA LYS A 531 21.41 -11.65 21.68
C LYS A 531 20.16 -12.55 21.75
N LEU A 532 20.30 -13.71 22.38
CA LEU A 532 19.18 -14.60 22.69
C LEU A 532 18.25 -13.96 23.72
N PHE A 533 16.96 -13.91 23.43
CA PHE A 533 15.96 -13.40 24.37
C PHE A 533 15.75 -14.38 25.52
N ARG A 534 15.68 -13.85 26.74
CA ARG A 534 15.50 -14.65 27.98
C ARG A 534 14.04 -14.73 28.44
N TRP A 535 13.13 -14.27 27.59
CA TRP A 535 11.71 -14.13 27.87
C TRP A 535 10.91 -14.59 26.64
N GLU A 536 9.65 -14.94 26.88
CA GLU A 536 8.70 -15.31 25.83
C GLU A 536 7.44 -14.46 25.93
N TYR A 537 6.81 -14.17 24.79
CA TYR A 537 5.54 -13.47 24.74
C TYR A 537 4.39 -14.39 25.12
N LYS A 538 3.48 -13.88 25.97
CA LYS A 538 2.26 -14.58 26.36
C LYS A 538 1.14 -14.35 25.34
N GLU A 539 0.08 -15.17 25.41
CA GLU A 539 -1.09 -15.00 24.54
C GLU A 539 -1.75 -13.61 24.65
N GLU A 540 -1.79 -13.06 25.86
CA GLU A 540 -2.28 -11.70 26.14
C GLU A 540 -1.48 -10.62 25.40
N ASP A 541 -0.15 -10.80 25.28
CA ASP A 541 0.74 -9.86 24.58
C ASP A 541 0.38 -9.82 23.08
N TYR A 542 0.16 -10.98 22.46
CA TYR A 542 -0.22 -11.06 21.03
C TYR A 542 -1.60 -10.45 20.76
N LEU A 543 -2.55 -10.61 21.68
CA LEU A 543 -3.87 -9.98 21.58
C LEU A 543 -3.76 -8.44 21.66
N LEU A 544 -2.91 -7.94 22.55
CA LEU A 544 -2.60 -6.52 22.66
C LEU A 544 -1.97 -5.99 21.36
N PHE A 545 -0.95 -6.68 20.83
CA PHE A 545 -0.27 -6.32 19.59
C PHE A 545 -1.25 -6.24 18.42
N SER A 546 -2.09 -7.26 18.26
CA SER A 546 -3.14 -7.30 17.23
C SER A 546 -4.05 -6.09 17.32
N LYS A 547 -4.59 -5.79 18.51
CA LYS A 547 -5.52 -4.68 18.72
C LYS A 547 -4.88 -3.31 18.46
N MET A 548 -3.68 -3.08 19.00
CA MET A 548 -3.00 -1.77 18.91
C MET A 548 -2.54 -1.47 17.49
N LEU A 549 -1.89 -2.44 16.81
CA LEU A 549 -1.46 -2.28 15.43
C LEU A 549 -2.64 -2.09 14.48
N ALA A 550 -3.70 -2.88 14.66
CA ALA A 550 -4.87 -2.81 13.79
C ALA A 550 -5.62 -1.48 13.99
N SER A 551 -5.67 -0.96 15.22
CA SER A 551 -6.19 0.39 15.49
C SER A 551 -5.33 1.46 14.80
N HIS A 552 -4.00 1.40 14.98
CA HIS A 552 -3.07 2.38 14.41
C HIS A 552 -3.12 2.43 12.88
N PHE A 553 -3.02 1.29 12.20
CA PHE A 553 -3.01 1.26 10.73
C PHE A 553 -4.34 1.74 10.14
N ARG A 554 -5.48 1.37 10.74
CA ARG A 554 -6.80 1.87 10.30
C ARG A 554 -6.92 3.38 10.51
N ASN A 555 -6.51 3.89 11.67
CA ASN A 555 -6.55 5.33 11.96
C ASN A 555 -5.59 6.13 11.09
N ARG A 556 -4.38 5.63 10.85
CA ARG A 556 -3.34 6.35 10.11
C ARG A 556 -3.58 6.36 8.61
N TRP A 557 -4.01 5.23 8.04
CA TRP A 557 -4.03 5.02 6.60
C TRP A 557 -5.43 4.94 5.99
N LEU A 558 -6.46 4.51 6.75
CA LEU A 558 -7.82 4.35 6.23
C LEU A 558 -8.79 5.45 6.66
N SER A 559 -8.48 6.20 7.73
CA SER A 559 -9.36 7.27 8.20
C SER A 559 -9.33 8.49 7.26
N VAL A 560 -10.50 9.12 7.09
CA VAL A 560 -10.60 10.40 6.36
C VAL A 560 -9.93 11.47 7.20
N LYS A 561 -8.89 12.13 6.65
CA LYS A 561 -8.24 13.24 7.35
C LYS A 561 -9.25 14.35 7.64
N LYS A 562 -9.63 14.50 8.92
CA LYS A 562 -10.29 15.72 9.41
C LYS A 562 -9.27 16.84 9.34
N LYS A 563 -9.57 17.87 8.56
CA LYS A 563 -8.76 19.09 8.58
C LYS A 563 -8.96 19.72 9.97
N PHE A 564 -7.88 19.97 10.70
CA PHE A 564 -7.96 20.89 11.84
C PHE A 564 -8.33 22.25 11.27
N ASN A 565 -9.54 22.70 11.57
CA ASN A 565 -9.90 24.09 11.35
C ASN A 565 -8.97 24.89 12.26
N ALA A 566 -8.00 25.59 11.67
CA ALA A 566 -7.33 26.67 12.37
C ALA A 566 -8.45 27.58 12.87
N VAL A 567 -8.60 27.67 14.20
CA VAL A 567 -9.52 28.59 14.84
C VAL A 567 -9.24 29.95 14.23
N ALA A 568 -10.20 30.47 13.46
CA ALA A 568 -10.13 31.81 12.92
C ALA A 568 -10.15 32.77 14.12
N GLY A 569 -8.96 33.11 14.62
CA GLY A 569 -8.77 34.20 15.52
C GLY A 569 -9.18 35.47 14.79
N ASN A 570 -10.36 35.99 15.12
CA ASN A 570 -10.78 37.34 14.75
C ASN A 570 -9.75 38.33 15.31
N SER A 571 -8.76 38.69 14.50
CA SER A 571 -7.95 39.88 14.70
C SER A 571 -7.93 40.66 13.39
N SER A 572 -8.76 41.68 13.37
CA SER A 572 -8.78 42.71 12.34
C SER A 572 -7.49 43.52 12.41
N SER A 573 -6.59 43.36 11.45
CA SER A 573 -5.65 44.42 11.10
C SER A 573 -5.22 44.31 9.65
N HIS A 574 -5.71 45.25 8.85
CA HIS A 574 -5.27 45.51 7.49
C HIS A 574 -3.75 45.75 7.43
N LYS A 575 -3.04 44.97 6.61
CA LYS A 575 -1.84 45.43 5.89
C LYS A 575 -1.69 44.62 4.60
N LYS A 576 -1.93 45.29 3.47
CA LYS A 576 -1.64 44.78 2.12
C LYS A 576 -0.13 44.58 1.98
N LEU A 577 0.32 43.36 1.74
CA LEU A 577 1.65 43.10 1.19
C LEU A 577 1.54 42.68 -0.28
N LYS A 578 2.46 43.20 -1.09
CA LYS A 578 2.44 43.22 -2.55
C LYS A 578 2.61 41.83 -3.17
N LYS A 579 1.88 41.66 -4.28
CA LYS A 579 1.85 40.55 -5.24
C LYS A 579 3.25 40.37 -5.88
N GLY A 580 3.78 39.13 -5.87
CA GLY A 580 5.11 38.84 -6.41
C GLY A 580 5.45 37.36 -6.52
N SER A 581 4.59 36.56 -7.15
CA SER A 581 4.94 35.41 -8.02
C SER A 581 3.63 34.72 -8.39
N ALA A 582 3.44 34.46 -9.69
CA ALA A 582 2.28 33.72 -10.18
C ALA A 582 2.49 32.23 -9.91
N THR A 583 2.35 31.81 -8.66
CA THR A 583 2.07 30.41 -8.35
C THR A 583 0.64 30.14 -8.76
N LEU A 584 0.42 29.14 -9.63
CA LEU A 584 -0.90 28.66 -9.98
C LEU A 584 -1.68 28.33 -8.70
N ASP A 585 -2.70 29.14 -8.41
CA ASP A 585 -3.61 28.94 -7.28
C ASP A 585 -4.25 27.55 -7.42
N THR A 586 -3.81 26.64 -6.55
CA THR A 586 -4.40 25.31 -6.43
C THR A 586 -5.83 25.46 -5.90
N ILE A 587 -6.74 24.64 -6.42
CA ILE A 587 -8.18 24.68 -6.09
C ILE A 587 -8.38 24.79 -4.56
N PRO A 588 -8.99 25.88 -4.05
CA PRO A 588 -9.36 25.98 -2.65
C PRO A 588 -10.40 24.89 -2.35
N LYS A 589 -10.02 23.88 -1.57
CA LYS A 589 -10.96 22.90 -1.01
C LYS A 589 -11.76 23.57 0.11
N HIS A 590 -12.82 24.29 -0.26
CA HIS A 590 -13.86 24.75 0.63
C HIS A 590 -15.17 24.05 0.23
N LEU A 591 -15.74 23.24 1.13
CA LEU A 591 -17.16 23.32 1.46
C LEU A 591 -17.49 22.53 2.75
N ASP A 592 -18.52 23.00 3.41
CA ASP A 592 -18.92 22.79 4.81
C ASP A 592 -19.31 21.35 5.17
N THR A 593 -18.79 20.86 6.28
CA THR A 593 -19.25 19.63 6.94
C THR A 593 -20.36 19.98 7.93
N SER A 594 -21.60 20.13 7.45
CA SER A 594 -22.75 20.09 8.36
C SER A 594 -23.06 18.64 8.72
N SER A 595 -23.17 18.38 10.01
CA SER A 595 -23.48 17.12 10.68
C SER A 595 -24.47 16.22 9.91
N MET A 596 -23.98 15.09 9.39
CA MET A 596 -24.82 13.92 9.13
C MET A 596 -24.37 12.81 10.07
N ALA A 597 -25.35 12.26 10.79
CA ALA A 597 -25.16 11.23 11.81
C ALA A 597 -24.61 9.93 11.21
N VAL A 598 -23.99 9.14 12.08
CA VAL A 598 -23.09 7.99 11.85
C VAL A 598 -23.77 6.75 11.23
N GLN A 599 -24.98 6.84 10.67
CA GLN A 599 -25.65 5.67 10.10
C GLN A 599 -25.56 5.63 8.58
N ASP A 600 -25.01 4.50 8.11
CA ASP A 600 -24.88 4.01 6.74
C ASP A 600 -23.61 4.42 5.95
N HIS A 601 -22.51 3.71 6.25
CA HIS A 601 -21.20 3.74 5.58
C HIS A 601 -21.20 3.22 4.12
N ARG A 602 -22.32 3.18 3.40
CA ARG A 602 -22.39 2.53 2.07
C ARG A 602 -22.39 3.46 0.87
N CYS A 603 -22.46 4.78 1.05
CA CYS A 603 -22.44 5.73 -0.07
C CYS A 603 -21.76 7.07 0.26
N THR A 604 -20.50 7.02 0.66
CA THR A 604 -19.57 8.12 0.43
C THR A 604 -19.18 8.09 -1.05
N SER A 605 -19.42 9.17 -1.82
CA SER A 605 -18.99 9.23 -3.22
C SER A 605 -17.49 8.89 -3.31
N LEU A 606 -17.12 7.87 -4.07
CA LEU A 606 -15.72 7.45 -4.29
C LEU A 606 -14.81 8.65 -4.62
N VAL A 607 -15.33 9.67 -5.31
CA VAL A 607 -14.58 10.89 -5.66
C VAL A 607 -14.26 11.76 -4.44
N LEU A 608 -15.15 11.77 -3.43
CA LEU A 608 -14.98 12.48 -2.16
C LEU A 608 -13.96 11.78 -1.25
N GLU A 609 -13.93 10.45 -1.20
CA GLU A 609 -12.90 9.70 -0.46
C GLU A 609 -11.51 9.89 -1.09
N TRP A 610 -11.44 9.85 -2.42
CA TRP A 610 -10.21 10.05 -3.18
C TRP A 610 -9.58 11.43 -3.01
N ALA A 611 -10.37 12.49 -2.93
CA ALA A 611 -9.85 13.84 -2.73
C ALA A 611 -9.16 14.00 -1.36
N HIS A 612 -9.39 13.10 -0.41
CA HIS A 612 -8.92 13.21 0.98
C HIS A 612 -7.92 12.12 1.40
N GLN A 613 -7.74 11.07 0.60
CA GLN A 613 -6.85 9.94 0.91
C GLN A 613 -5.45 10.08 0.29
N ARG A 614 -4.46 9.51 0.98
CA ARG A 614 -3.09 9.36 0.49
C ARG A 614 -3.02 8.10 -0.38
N LEU A 615 -2.90 8.24 -1.69
CA LEU A 615 -2.95 7.10 -2.63
C LEU A 615 -1.85 7.20 -3.67
N PRO A 616 -1.09 6.13 -3.98
CA PRO A 616 -0.92 4.85 -3.26
C PRO A 616 -0.33 4.92 -1.85
N LEU A 617 -0.37 3.78 -1.14
CA LEU A 617 0.28 3.56 0.16
C LEU A 617 1.81 3.56 -0.03
N PRO A 618 2.60 4.28 0.78
CA PRO A 618 4.07 4.27 0.66
C PRO A 618 4.66 2.89 0.93
N THR A 619 5.76 2.53 0.26
CA THR A 619 6.48 1.26 0.48
C THR A 619 6.84 0.99 1.94
N HIS A 620 7.16 2.05 2.69
CA HIS A 620 7.57 2.00 4.11
C HIS A 620 6.39 2.13 5.10
N TRP A 621 5.14 1.94 4.69
CA TRP A 621 3.96 2.16 5.55
C TRP A 621 3.98 1.38 6.87
N PHE A 622 4.56 0.18 6.86
CA PHE A 622 4.67 -0.69 8.04
C PHE A 622 5.59 -0.10 9.12
N LEU A 623 6.44 0.88 8.77
CA LEU A 623 7.25 1.65 9.73
C LEU A 623 6.45 2.75 10.46
N SER A 624 5.20 3.00 10.09
CA SER A 624 4.38 4.07 10.69
C SER A 624 4.17 3.97 12.21
N PRO A 625 4.09 2.79 12.86
CA PRO A 625 3.98 2.70 14.31
C PRO A 625 5.19 3.30 15.05
N ILE A 626 6.38 3.25 14.44
CA ILE A 626 7.64 3.70 15.05
C ILE A 626 8.14 5.05 14.48
N SER A 627 7.51 5.58 13.43
CA SER A 627 7.91 6.84 12.76
C SER A 627 6.91 7.98 12.97
N THR A 628 5.91 7.82 13.84
CA THR A 628 4.90 8.85 14.10
C THR A 628 5.19 9.65 15.37
N ILE A 629 5.53 10.93 15.20
CA ILE A 629 5.54 11.93 16.27
C ILE A 629 4.25 12.73 16.12
N HIS A 630 3.43 12.80 17.18
CA HIS A 630 2.35 13.78 17.22
C HIS A 630 2.95 15.12 17.65
N ASP A 631 2.67 16.18 16.89
CA ASP A 631 2.89 17.56 17.32
C ASP A 631 2.03 17.82 18.57
N SER A 632 2.58 17.52 19.76
CA SER A 632 2.02 17.92 21.06
C SER A 632 2.79 19.10 21.66
N LYS A 633 3.85 19.58 21.00
CA LYS A 633 4.58 20.79 21.40
C LYS A 633 3.83 22.07 21.00
N GLN A 634 2.64 22.30 21.55
CA GLN A 634 2.12 23.63 21.86
C GLN A 634 0.85 23.52 22.71
N THR A 635 1.02 23.38 24.03
CA THR A 635 0.46 24.27 25.08
C THR A 635 0.69 23.66 26.46
N ASP A 636 1.92 23.66 26.96
CA ASP A 636 2.13 23.74 28.40
C ASP A 636 2.06 25.21 28.82
N ARG A 637 0.82 25.66 29.03
CA ARG A 637 0.53 26.78 29.92
C ARG A 637 -0.83 26.54 30.58
N SER A 638 -0.78 25.70 31.61
CA SER A 638 -1.55 25.80 32.86
C SER A 638 -2.94 26.45 32.77
N SER A 639 -3.98 25.63 32.79
CA SER A 639 -5.15 25.92 33.62
C SER A 639 -5.75 24.62 34.12
N ALA A 640 -5.59 24.39 35.41
CA ALA A 640 -6.19 23.30 36.15
C ALA A 640 -7.72 23.29 35.95
N SER A 641 -8.27 22.14 35.53
CA SER A 641 -9.65 21.80 35.84
C SER A 641 -9.73 20.29 36.08
N ASN A 642 -10.18 19.95 37.28
CA ASN A 642 -10.29 18.59 37.79
C ASN A 642 -11.46 17.86 37.12
N ILE A 643 -11.15 16.85 36.30
CA ILE A 643 -12.06 15.74 35.99
C ILE A 643 -11.21 14.46 35.97
N PRO A 644 -11.38 13.52 36.92
CA PRO A 644 -10.69 12.24 36.86
C PRO A 644 -11.49 11.30 35.94
N ASN A 645 -10.88 10.86 34.83
CA ASN A 645 -11.17 9.64 34.02
C ASN A 645 -10.93 9.83 32.50
N LEU A 646 -9.76 10.36 32.09
CA LEU A 646 -9.19 10.05 30.79
C LEU A 646 -7.77 9.53 31.00
N VAL A 647 -7.51 8.31 30.54
CA VAL A 647 -6.16 7.76 30.43
C VAL A 647 -5.35 8.69 29.50
N PRO A 648 -4.09 9.05 29.83
CA PRO A 648 -3.34 10.00 29.02
C PRO A 648 -3.08 9.44 27.63
N GLU A 649 -3.45 10.16 26.57
CA GLU A 649 -3.24 9.80 25.15
C GLU A 649 -1.78 9.46 24.82
N HIS A 650 -0.82 9.92 25.63
CA HIS A 650 0.61 9.59 25.53
C HIS A 650 0.95 8.11 25.80
N ALA A 651 0.18 7.42 26.65
CA ALA A 651 0.41 6.00 26.95
C ALA A 651 0.10 5.11 25.74
N ASP A 652 -0.90 5.48 24.93
CA ASP A 652 -1.30 4.70 23.74
C ASP A 652 -0.22 4.73 22.65
N PHE A 653 0.50 5.85 22.46
CA PHE A 653 1.55 5.95 21.44
C PHE A 653 2.78 5.11 21.78
N LEU A 654 3.17 5.09 23.05
CA LEU A 654 4.31 4.31 23.50
C LEU A 654 4.06 2.82 23.28
N GLU A 655 2.86 2.35 23.63
CA GLU A 655 2.43 0.97 23.40
C GLU A 655 2.35 0.64 21.90
N VAL A 656 1.86 1.56 21.05
CA VAL A 656 1.91 1.39 19.58
C VAL A 656 3.35 1.25 19.08
N GLY A 657 4.28 2.04 19.61
CA GLY A 657 5.70 1.97 19.27
C GLY A 657 6.32 0.62 19.63
N LYS A 658 6.05 0.10 20.83
CA LYS A 658 6.50 -1.23 21.29
C LYS A 658 5.95 -2.35 20.41
N CYS A 659 4.64 -2.34 20.14
CA CYS A 659 4.00 -3.29 19.22
C CYS A 659 4.62 -3.20 17.81
N GLY A 660 4.93 -1.99 17.36
CA GLY A 660 5.56 -1.69 16.09
C GLY A 660 6.96 -2.29 15.95
N LEU A 661 7.78 -2.20 17.00
CA LEU A 661 9.12 -2.79 17.02
C LEU A 661 9.07 -4.32 16.93
N PHE A 662 8.17 -4.96 17.69
CA PHE A 662 7.94 -6.40 17.59
C PHE A 662 7.55 -6.80 16.15
N PHE A 663 6.57 -6.10 15.58
CA PHE A 663 6.10 -6.39 14.23
C PHE A 663 7.21 -6.21 13.19
N LEU A 664 8.02 -5.14 13.30
CA LEU A 664 9.15 -4.86 12.43
C LEU A 664 10.23 -5.96 12.51
N LEU A 665 10.66 -6.33 13.72
CA LEU A 665 11.65 -7.40 13.88
C LEU A 665 11.11 -8.74 13.37
N GLY A 666 9.82 -9.01 13.58
CA GLY A 666 9.13 -10.20 13.09
C GLY A 666 9.19 -10.33 11.58
N ILE A 667 8.78 -9.29 10.84
CA ILE A 667 8.78 -9.32 9.37
C ILE A 667 10.20 -9.34 8.79
N GLU A 668 11.18 -8.68 9.43
CA GLU A 668 12.58 -8.72 9.00
C GLU A 668 13.23 -10.10 9.24
N ALA A 669 12.92 -10.73 10.37
CA ALA A 669 13.34 -12.08 10.68
C ALA A 669 12.77 -13.08 9.68
N MET A 670 11.47 -12.98 9.38
CA MET A 670 10.81 -13.81 8.36
C MET A 670 11.50 -13.69 7.00
N VAL A 671 11.76 -12.46 6.56
CA VAL A 671 12.33 -12.18 5.24
C VAL A 671 13.79 -12.65 5.13
N SER A 672 14.51 -12.75 6.24
CA SER A 672 15.87 -13.33 6.28
C SER A 672 15.90 -14.83 5.92
N PHE A 673 14.76 -15.53 6.03
CA PHE A 673 14.60 -16.95 5.68
C PHE A 673 13.90 -17.18 4.33
N LEU A 674 13.52 -16.11 3.62
CA LEU A 674 12.81 -16.21 2.35
C LEU A 674 13.78 -16.58 1.20
N PRO A 675 13.38 -17.42 0.23
CA PRO A 675 14.21 -17.69 -0.95
C PRO A 675 14.54 -16.41 -1.73
N THR A 676 15.74 -16.35 -2.32
CA THR A 676 16.23 -15.19 -3.07
C THR A 676 15.39 -14.83 -4.30
N ASP A 677 14.61 -15.79 -4.82
CA ASP A 677 13.77 -15.61 -6.01
C ASP A 677 12.45 -14.87 -5.72
N VAL A 678 12.12 -14.63 -4.45
CA VAL A 678 10.86 -13.98 -4.04
C VAL A 678 11.09 -12.52 -3.69
N TYR A 679 10.48 -11.61 -4.46
CA TYR A 679 10.52 -10.17 -4.17
C TYR A 679 9.73 -9.85 -2.89
N SER A 680 10.40 -9.29 -1.89
CA SER A 680 9.77 -8.87 -0.64
C SER A 680 9.56 -7.34 -0.58
N PRO A 681 8.34 -6.88 -0.24
CA PRO A 681 8.09 -5.48 0.10
C PRO A 681 9.04 -4.93 1.18
N VAL A 682 9.44 -5.75 2.16
CA VAL A 682 10.26 -5.32 3.31
C VAL A 682 11.73 -5.10 2.92
N GLN A 683 12.27 -5.96 2.04
CA GLN A 683 13.62 -5.77 1.48
C GLN A 683 13.70 -4.58 0.52
N SER A 684 12.59 -4.23 -0.13
CA SER A 684 12.56 -3.09 -1.06
C SER A 684 12.67 -1.72 -0.38
N VAL A 685 12.38 -1.65 0.93
CA VAL A 685 12.49 -0.39 1.69
C VAL A 685 13.97 -0.10 1.97
N PRO A 686 14.50 1.06 1.53
CA PRO A 686 15.88 1.44 1.78
C PRO A 686 16.22 1.45 3.27
N LEU A 687 17.45 1.06 3.60
CA LEU A 687 17.95 1.02 4.98
C LEU A 687 17.85 2.38 5.68
N ILE A 688 17.97 3.48 4.92
CA ILE A 688 17.83 4.87 5.40
C ILE A 688 16.48 5.09 6.11
N TRP A 689 15.37 4.61 5.54
CA TRP A 689 14.03 4.74 6.13
C TRP A 689 13.91 3.92 7.42
N LYS A 690 14.53 2.75 7.46
CA LYS A 690 14.53 1.86 8.65
C LYS A 690 15.30 2.51 9.81
N LEU A 691 16.49 3.05 9.54
CA LEU A 691 17.34 3.73 10.54
C LEU A 691 16.74 5.08 10.99
N HIS A 692 16.14 5.83 10.07
CA HIS A 692 15.37 7.03 10.42
C HIS A 692 14.23 6.68 11.38
N SER A 693 13.47 5.62 11.09
CA SER A 693 12.34 5.21 11.92
C SER A 693 12.75 4.77 13.33
N LEU A 694 13.90 4.10 13.49
CA LEU A 694 14.48 3.80 14.81
C LEU A 694 14.88 5.09 15.57
N SER A 695 15.34 6.11 14.86
CA SER A 695 15.66 7.41 15.48
C SER A 695 14.39 8.17 15.91
N MET A 696 13.31 8.05 15.12
CA MET A 696 12.02 8.72 15.39
C MET A 696 11.35 8.22 16.66
N ILE A 697 11.35 6.92 16.92
CA ILE A 697 10.71 6.36 18.13
C ILE A 697 11.40 6.84 19.41
N LEU A 698 12.71 7.08 19.37
CA LEU A 698 13.49 7.60 20.50
C LEU A 698 13.24 9.10 20.77
N LEU A 699 12.69 9.86 19.82
CA LEU A 699 12.27 11.25 20.06
C LEU A 699 11.07 11.37 21.01
N VAL A 700 10.26 10.32 21.15
CA VAL A 700 9.13 10.29 22.09
C VAL A 700 9.62 10.18 23.54
N GLY A 701 10.81 9.61 23.76
CA GLY A 701 11.46 9.48 25.07
C GLY A 701 12.03 8.07 25.32
N MET A 702 12.47 7.83 26.57
CA MET A 702 13.11 6.56 26.98
C MET A 702 12.14 5.39 27.20
N GLY A 703 10.83 5.61 27.20
CA GLY A 703 9.85 4.58 27.58
C GLY A 703 9.90 3.29 26.77
N VAL A 704 10.46 3.31 25.56
CA VAL A 704 10.66 2.12 24.71
C VAL A 704 11.90 1.32 25.14
N LEU A 705 12.91 1.98 25.69
CA LEU A 705 14.16 1.37 26.15
C LEU A 705 14.15 0.99 27.64
N GLU A 706 13.16 1.46 28.40
CA GLU A 706 12.96 1.15 29.82
C GLU A 706 12.45 -0.27 30.05
N GLU A 707 11.57 -0.77 29.17
CA GLU A 707 11.05 -2.13 29.25
C GLU A 707 12.03 -3.13 28.61
N GLU A 708 12.34 -4.22 29.33
CA GLU A 708 13.33 -5.23 28.91
C GLU A 708 13.00 -5.84 27.54
N LYS A 709 11.73 -6.18 27.29
CA LYS A 709 11.30 -6.82 26.04
C LYS A 709 11.52 -5.93 24.82
N SER A 710 11.02 -4.69 24.87
CA SER A 710 11.16 -3.73 23.76
C SER A 710 12.61 -3.28 23.58
N ARG A 711 13.38 -3.18 24.67
CA ARG A 711 14.82 -2.91 24.64
C ARG A 711 15.60 -3.98 23.87
N ASP A 712 15.38 -5.26 24.20
CA ASP A 712 16.02 -6.39 23.52
C ASP A 712 15.64 -6.45 22.03
N VAL A 713 14.37 -6.17 21.69
CA VAL A 713 13.90 -6.10 20.29
C VAL A 713 14.57 -4.95 19.54
N TYR A 714 14.67 -3.77 20.16
CA TYR A 714 15.33 -2.61 19.56
C TYR A 714 16.83 -2.88 19.33
N GLU A 715 17.52 -3.50 20.30
CA GLU A 715 18.92 -3.92 20.17
C GLU A 715 19.09 -4.90 19.00
N ALA A 716 18.24 -5.93 18.90
CA ALA A 716 18.29 -6.89 17.80
C ALA A 716 18.08 -6.24 16.42
N LEU A 717 17.23 -5.22 16.32
CA LEU A 717 17.04 -4.44 15.09
C LEU A 717 18.30 -3.63 14.74
N GLN A 718 18.97 -3.02 15.72
CA GLN A 718 20.24 -2.33 15.50
C GLN A 718 21.32 -3.27 14.95
N GLU A 719 21.49 -4.45 15.57
CA GLU A 719 22.46 -5.44 15.10
C GLU A 719 22.15 -5.93 13.68
N LEU A 720 20.88 -6.21 13.40
CA LEU A 720 20.45 -6.64 12.05
C LEU A 720 20.74 -5.56 11.00
N TYR A 721 20.42 -4.30 11.30
CA TYR A 721 20.63 -3.18 10.37
C TYR A 721 22.11 -2.81 10.23
N GLY A 722 22.91 -2.99 11.27
CA GLY A 722 24.37 -2.91 11.20
C GLY A 722 24.96 -3.94 10.25
N GLN A 723 24.58 -5.21 10.39
CA GLN A 723 25.01 -6.26 9.46
C GLN A 723 24.61 -5.99 8.01
N LEU A 724 23.42 -5.42 7.77
CA LEU A 724 23.00 -5.01 6.43
C LEU A 724 23.84 -3.82 5.92
N LEU A 725 24.14 -2.84 6.77
CA LEU A 725 24.99 -1.71 6.45
C LEU A 725 26.39 -2.18 6.02
N ASP A 726 26.99 -3.10 6.77
CA ASP A 726 28.31 -3.65 6.47
C ASP A 726 28.31 -4.44 5.15
N LYS A 727 27.28 -5.28 4.91
CA LYS A 727 27.11 -5.99 3.62
C LYS A 727 27.02 -5.01 2.44
N THR A 728 26.29 -3.90 2.59
CA THR A 728 26.20 -2.89 1.51
C THR A 728 27.54 -2.23 1.24
N ARG A 729 28.37 -1.99 2.27
CA ARG A 729 29.74 -1.47 2.14
C ARG A 729 30.60 -2.34 1.22
N PHE A 730 30.61 -3.65 1.49
CA PHE A 730 31.42 -4.59 0.72
C PHE A 730 30.99 -4.66 -0.76
N SER A 731 29.69 -4.62 -1.03
CA SER A 731 29.15 -4.65 -2.39
C SER A 731 29.48 -3.41 -3.25
N GLN A 732 29.64 -2.25 -2.61
CA GLN A 732 29.81 -0.95 -3.28
C GLN A 732 31.27 -0.54 -3.47
N SER A 733 32.23 -1.31 -2.95
CA SER A 733 33.68 -1.10 -3.15
C SER A 733 34.13 -1.06 -4.62
N THR A 734 33.23 -1.34 -5.56
CA THR A 734 33.43 -1.28 -7.02
C THR A 734 32.87 -0.02 -7.71
N LYS A 735 32.13 0.87 -7.02
CA LYS A 735 31.58 2.13 -7.59
C LYS A 735 31.94 3.33 -6.71
N HIS A 736 32.46 4.40 -7.33
CA HIS A 736 33.04 5.61 -6.73
C HIS A 736 32.11 6.52 -5.86
N SER A 737 31.04 6.02 -5.23
CA SER A 737 30.25 6.82 -4.27
C SER A 737 30.47 6.35 -2.84
N VAL A 738 31.23 7.11 -2.06
CA VAL A 738 31.56 6.84 -0.65
C VAL A 738 30.34 7.00 0.27
N GLU A 739 29.41 7.89 -0.08
CA GLU A 739 28.23 8.22 0.72
C GLU A 739 26.96 7.59 0.13
N ALA A 740 26.55 6.47 0.72
CA ALA A 740 25.38 5.70 0.29
C ALA A 740 24.08 6.16 0.96
N LEU A 741 24.15 6.73 2.18
CA LEU A 741 22.99 7.11 2.98
C LEU A 741 22.72 8.62 2.90
N ARG A 742 21.85 9.01 1.96
CA ARG A 742 21.51 10.40 1.66
C ARG A 742 20.17 10.82 2.29
N PHE A 743 20.19 11.10 3.59
CA PHE A 743 19.00 11.47 4.35
C PHE A 743 18.34 12.77 3.85
N GLN A 744 19.11 13.75 3.40
CA GLN A 744 18.61 15.02 2.88
C GLN A 744 17.80 14.84 1.60
N SER A 745 18.24 13.95 0.70
CA SER A 745 17.52 13.69 -0.55
C SER A 745 16.40 12.66 -0.41
N GLU A 746 16.58 11.64 0.44
CA GLU A 746 15.61 10.52 0.54
C GLU A 746 14.54 10.71 1.62
N ILE A 747 14.83 11.44 2.70
CA ILE A 747 13.86 11.70 3.79
C ILE A 747 13.33 13.11 3.70
N HIS A 748 14.19 14.13 3.90
CA HIS A 748 13.79 15.53 3.91
C HIS A 748 14.99 16.48 3.79
N GLU A 749 14.90 17.53 2.96
CA GLU A 749 16.01 18.48 2.72
C GLU A 749 16.59 19.08 4.01
N SER A 750 15.74 19.34 5.01
CA SER A 750 16.15 19.92 6.30
C SER A 750 16.52 18.89 7.37
N TYR A 751 17.05 17.71 6.99
CA TYR A 751 17.35 16.62 7.91
C TYR A 751 18.35 16.99 9.03
N CYS A 752 19.26 17.93 8.79
CA CYS A 752 20.20 18.40 9.81
C CYS A 752 19.49 18.94 11.06
N THR A 753 18.39 19.68 10.89
CA THR A 753 17.55 20.19 11.99
C THR A 753 16.93 19.06 12.83
N PHE A 754 16.57 17.96 12.18
CA PHE A 754 16.08 16.77 12.85
C PHE A 754 17.18 16.16 13.73
N ILE A 755 18.40 16.07 13.21
CA ILE A 755 19.55 15.55 13.97
C ILE A 755 19.90 16.41 15.17
N GLU A 756 19.88 17.73 15.02
CA GLU A 756 20.07 18.65 16.15
C GLU A 756 19.03 18.38 17.25
N THR A 757 17.74 18.28 16.87
CA THR A 757 16.65 17.96 17.80
C THR A 757 16.84 16.58 18.44
N PHE A 758 17.32 15.60 17.67
CA PHE A 758 17.53 14.23 18.14
C PHE A 758 18.68 14.13 19.15
N VAL A 759 19.78 14.85 18.90
CA VAL A 759 20.93 14.92 19.81
C VAL A 759 20.59 15.72 21.07
N GLU A 760 19.82 16.81 20.96
CA GLU A 760 19.31 17.54 22.11
C GLU A 760 18.43 16.65 23.00
N GLN A 761 17.55 15.86 22.38
CA GLN A 761 16.73 14.89 23.11
C GLN A 761 17.59 13.82 23.79
N PHE A 762 18.61 13.28 23.10
CA PHE A 762 19.58 12.36 23.69
C PHE A 762 20.26 12.99 24.92
N ALA A 763 20.75 14.22 24.81
CA ALA A 763 21.39 14.92 25.92
C ALA A 763 20.42 15.15 27.10
N ALA A 764 19.14 15.39 26.82
CA ALA A 764 18.13 15.68 27.83
C ALA A 764 17.64 14.44 28.59
N VAL A 765 17.42 13.30 27.92
CA VAL A 765 16.68 12.16 28.51
C VAL A 765 17.41 10.82 28.53
N SER A 766 18.53 10.66 27.82
CA SER A 766 19.16 9.33 27.65
C SER A 766 19.87 8.81 28.90
N TYR A 767 20.29 9.70 29.81
CA TYR A 767 21.19 9.38 30.93
C TYR A 767 22.46 8.60 30.52
N GLY A 768 22.91 8.75 29.26
CA GLY A 768 24.05 8.01 28.72
C GLY A 768 23.75 6.55 28.40
N ASP A 769 22.48 6.21 28.11
CA ASP A 769 22.09 4.86 27.71
C ASP A 769 22.85 4.39 26.46
N LEU A 770 23.41 3.17 26.55
CA LEU A 770 24.24 2.59 25.50
C LEU A 770 23.50 2.41 24.17
N ILE A 771 22.24 1.94 24.20
CA ILE A 771 21.47 1.60 22.99
C ILE A 771 21.02 2.87 22.27
N TYR A 772 20.61 3.89 23.02
CA TYR A 772 20.38 5.22 22.46
C TYR A 772 21.70 5.79 21.89
N GLY A 773 22.78 5.74 22.67
CA GLY A 773 24.11 6.20 22.24
C GLY A 773 24.58 5.55 20.95
N ARG A 774 24.34 4.25 20.74
CA ARG A 774 24.58 3.54 19.48
C ARG A 774 23.83 4.17 18.30
N GLN A 775 22.56 4.52 18.48
CA GLN A 775 21.75 5.14 17.43
C GLN A 775 22.27 6.54 17.03
N VAL A 776 22.76 7.30 18.01
CA VAL A 776 23.34 8.63 17.77
C VAL A 776 24.72 8.49 17.11
N ALA A 777 25.56 7.57 17.59
CA ALA A 777 26.89 7.31 17.04
C ALA A 777 26.85 6.91 15.57
N PHE A 778 25.81 6.18 15.15
CA PHE A 778 25.61 5.80 13.75
C PHE A 778 25.61 7.00 12.78
N TYR A 779 25.13 8.17 13.19
CA TYR A 779 25.16 9.36 12.32
C TYR A 779 26.58 9.89 12.06
N LEU A 780 27.61 9.36 12.72
CA LEU A 780 29.02 9.64 12.47
C LEU A 780 29.68 8.61 11.51
N HIS A 781 28.95 7.58 11.09
CA HIS A 781 29.44 6.53 10.19
C HIS A 781 29.75 7.07 8.78
N ARG A 782 30.78 6.56 8.10
CA ARG A 782 31.28 7.11 6.82
C ARG A 782 30.29 7.04 5.67
N GLN A 783 29.35 6.11 5.70
CA GLN A 783 28.30 6.01 4.68
C GLN A 783 27.22 7.11 4.77
N VAL A 784 27.10 7.80 5.91
CA VAL A 784 26.15 8.91 6.09
C VAL A 784 26.69 10.15 5.39
N GLU A 785 25.88 10.92 4.69
CA GLU A 785 26.32 12.13 3.98
C GLU A 785 26.99 13.19 4.89
N SER A 786 28.04 13.86 4.36
CA SER A 786 28.87 14.82 5.10
C SER A 786 28.10 15.90 5.87
N PRO A 787 27.08 16.58 5.30
CA PRO A 787 26.32 17.62 6.03
C PRO A 787 25.63 17.09 7.29
N VAL A 788 25.15 15.84 7.25
CA VAL A 788 24.48 15.20 8.38
C VAL A 788 25.49 14.79 9.47
N ARG A 789 26.65 14.25 9.08
CA ARG A 789 27.73 13.94 10.03
C ARG A 789 28.23 15.20 10.74
N LEU A 790 28.44 16.29 10.00
CA LEU A 790 28.85 17.57 10.55
C LEU A 790 27.81 18.15 11.52
N ALA A 791 26.52 18.09 11.16
CA ALA A 791 25.43 18.53 12.04
C ALA A 791 25.39 17.69 13.34
N ALA A 792 25.52 16.36 13.23
CA ALA A 792 25.58 15.47 14.39
C ALA A 792 26.75 15.82 15.31
N TRP A 793 27.96 15.98 14.76
CA TRP A 793 29.15 16.33 15.55
C TRP A 793 29.00 17.69 16.24
N ASN A 794 28.53 18.71 15.53
CA ASN A 794 28.32 20.03 16.09
C ASN A 794 27.24 20.01 17.19
N ALA A 795 26.14 19.30 16.99
CA ALA A 795 25.08 19.16 17.99
C ALA A 795 25.62 18.45 19.25
N LEU A 796 26.41 17.39 19.11
CA LEU A 796 27.02 16.66 20.22
C LEU A 796 28.02 17.53 21.00
N SER A 797 28.83 18.31 20.28
CA SER A 797 29.81 19.23 20.86
C SER A 797 29.13 20.38 21.61
N ASN A 798 28.09 20.98 21.01
CA ASN A 798 27.31 22.06 21.61
C ASN A 798 26.50 21.61 22.83
N ALA A 799 25.97 20.38 22.81
CA ALA A 799 25.27 19.79 23.95
C ALA A 799 26.22 19.20 25.02
N HIS A 800 27.54 19.23 24.79
CA HIS A 800 28.57 18.69 25.69
C HIS A 800 28.43 17.20 26.03
N VAL A 801 27.99 16.38 25.07
CA VAL A 801 27.70 14.95 25.26
C VAL A 801 28.58 14.02 24.42
N LEU A 802 29.69 14.52 23.86
CA LEU A 802 30.66 13.71 23.11
C LEU A 802 31.18 12.50 23.91
N GLU A 803 31.24 12.63 25.24
CA GLU A 803 31.68 11.58 26.17
C GLU A 803 30.66 10.48 26.45
N LEU A 804 29.38 10.67 26.07
CA LEU A 804 28.28 9.74 26.35
C LEU A 804 28.08 8.71 25.23
N LEU A 805 28.74 8.88 24.08
CA LEU A 805 28.64 7.92 22.98
C LEU A 805 29.42 6.64 23.29
N PRO A 806 28.95 5.48 22.79
CA PRO A 806 29.57 4.19 23.06
C PRO A 806 31.02 4.11 22.57
N PRO A 807 31.82 3.19 23.14
CA PRO A 807 33.06 2.72 22.54
C PRO A 807 32.83 2.14 21.14
N LEU A 808 33.86 2.19 20.30
CA LEU A 808 33.79 1.75 18.91
C LEU A 808 33.37 0.26 18.80
N GLU A 809 33.84 -0.59 19.71
CA GLU A 809 33.53 -2.03 19.75
C GLU A 809 32.08 -2.31 20.16
N LYS A 810 31.41 -1.32 20.75
CA LYS A 810 30.00 -1.42 21.15
C LYS A 810 29.07 -0.73 20.17
N CYS A 811 29.53 -0.24 19.03
CA CYS A 811 28.64 0.22 17.96
C CYS A 811 28.05 -0.99 17.23
N PHE A 812 26.87 -0.84 16.62
CA PHE A 812 26.20 -1.96 15.93
C PHE A 812 26.71 -2.22 14.50
N ALA A 813 27.57 -1.36 13.97
CA ALA A 813 28.22 -1.56 12.67
C ALA A 813 29.72 -1.76 12.88
N GLU A 814 30.39 -2.44 11.94
CA GLU A 814 31.82 -2.72 12.01
C GLU A 814 32.68 -1.44 12.14
N ALA A 815 33.77 -1.54 12.89
CA ALA A 815 34.68 -0.43 13.17
C ALA A 815 35.22 0.24 11.89
N GLU A 816 35.50 -0.56 10.87
CA GLU A 816 35.96 -0.11 9.56
C GLU A 816 34.99 0.87 8.92
N GLY A 817 33.69 0.76 9.17
CA GLY A 817 32.69 1.66 8.59
C GLY A 817 32.70 3.07 9.18
N TYR A 818 33.29 3.24 10.37
CA TYR A 818 33.49 4.52 11.03
C TYR A 818 34.87 5.14 10.72
N LEU A 819 35.87 4.29 10.49
CA LEU A 819 37.26 4.70 10.29
C LEU A 819 37.63 4.86 8.81
N GLU A 820 37.09 4.04 7.91
CA GLU A 820 37.46 4.02 6.50
C GLU A 820 36.25 4.31 5.56
N PRO A 821 36.45 5.09 4.48
CA PRO A 821 37.67 5.83 4.15
C PRO A 821 37.89 7.02 5.08
N VAL A 822 39.15 7.45 5.22
CA VAL A 822 39.55 8.64 6.00
C VAL A 822 38.73 9.88 5.64
N GLU A 823 38.36 10.67 6.65
CA GLU A 823 37.61 11.92 6.46
C GLU A 823 38.39 12.95 5.66
N ASP A 824 37.72 13.54 4.69
CA ASP A 824 38.31 14.49 3.75
C ASP A 824 37.52 15.79 3.62
N ASP A 825 36.37 15.88 4.28
CA ASP A 825 35.55 17.09 4.41
C ASP A 825 36.21 18.12 5.35
N GLU A 826 36.38 19.35 4.85
CA GLU A 826 37.02 20.44 5.60
C GLU A 826 36.24 20.82 6.86
N GLY A 827 34.90 20.89 6.77
CA GLY A 827 34.06 21.30 7.89
C GLY A 827 34.13 20.33 9.06
N ILE A 828 34.15 19.02 8.79
CA ILE A 828 34.24 17.97 9.81
C ILE A 828 35.62 17.95 10.46
N LEU A 829 36.70 18.03 9.67
CA LEU A 829 38.08 18.06 10.20
C LEU A 829 38.32 19.28 11.10
N GLU A 830 37.80 20.45 10.71
CA GLU A 830 37.84 21.65 11.54
C GLU A 830 37.04 21.47 12.84
N ALA A 831 35.88 20.83 12.77
CA ALA A 831 35.05 20.55 13.95
C ALA A 831 35.74 19.56 14.90
N TYR A 832 36.48 18.58 14.39
CA TYR A 832 37.29 17.66 15.20
C TYR A 832 38.41 18.41 15.93
N VAL A 833 39.19 19.23 15.22
CA VAL A 833 40.25 20.06 15.82
C VAL A 833 39.68 21.06 16.82
N LYS A 834 38.52 21.67 16.55
CA LYS A 834 37.86 22.57 17.48
C LYS A 834 37.51 21.86 18.79
N SER A 835 36.89 20.68 18.72
CA SER A 835 36.56 19.88 19.90
C SER A 835 37.84 19.45 20.66
N TRP A 836 38.91 19.09 19.94
CA TRP A 836 40.21 18.74 20.54
C TRP A 836 40.82 19.89 21.34
N VAL A 837 41.00 21.05 20.68
CA VAL A 837 41.63 22.24 21.29
C VAL A 837 40.78 22.83 22.41
N SER A 838 39.46 22.61 22.40
CA SER A 838 38.57 23.06 23.47
C SER A 838 38.60 22.17 24.73
N GLY A 839 39.28 21.01 24.68
CA GLY A 839 39.25 20.01 25.76
C GLY A 839 37.95 19.20 25.84
N ALA A 840 37.01 19.41 24.91
CA ALA A 840 35.73 18.68 24.88
C ALA A 840 35.91 17.15 24.68
N LEU A 841 37.06 16.72 24.15
CA LEU A 841 37.41 15.31 23.95
C LEU A 841 38.18 14.67 25.11
N ASP A 842 38.64 15.44 26.09
CA ASP A 842 39.46 14.91 27.19
C ASP A 842 38.69 13.86 28.00
N ARG A 843 37.42 14.15 28.31
CA ARG A 843 36.53 13.20 28.98
C ARG A 843 36.10 12.05 28.08
N ALA A 844 35.97 12.30 26.77
CA ALA A 844 35.66 11.25 25.79
C ALA A 844 36.79 10.21 25.71
N SER A 845 38.06 10.64 25.80
CA SER A 845 39.22 9.74 25.90
C SER A 845 39.14 8.85 27.15
N THR A 846 38.92 9.44 28.33
CA THR A 846 38.86 8.67 29.59
C THR A 846 37.72 7.64 29.63
N ARG A 847 36.63 7.89 28.90
CA ARG A 847 35.47 6.98 28.82
C ARG A 847 35.51 6.03 27.62
N GLY A 848 36.56 6.10 26.80
CA GLY A 848 36.71 5.30 25.60
C GLY A 848 35.62 5.55 24.57
N SER A 849 35.11 6.79 24.46
CA SER A 849 34.04 7.11 23.53
C SER A 849 34.53 7.14 22.08
N ILE A 850 33.70 6.66 21.16
CA ILE A 850 33.97 6.68 19.71
C ILE A 850 34.38 8.05 19.18
N THR A 851 33.88 9.14 19.78
CA THR A 851 34.19 10.52 19.34
C THR A 851 35.69 10.83 19.43
N PHE A 852 36.37 10.36 20.47
CA PHE A 852 37.82 10.52 20.61
C PHE A 852 38.56 9.68 19.56
N THR A 853 38.17 8.41 19.40
CA THR A 853 38.77 7.49 18.41
C THR A 853 38.65 8.02 16.99
N LEU A 854 37.47 8.54 16.62
CA LEU A 854 37.21 9.16 15.32
C LEU A 854 38.10 10.38 15.09
N ALA A 855 38.12 11.31 16.05
CA ALA A 855 38.93 12.52 15.92
C ALA A 855 40.42 12.17 15.82
N LEU A 856 40.91 11.25 16.67
CA LEU A 856 42.31 10.80 16.64
C LEU A 856 42.65 10.18 15.29
N HIS A 857 41.90 9.17 14.85
CA HIS A 857 42.17 8.44 13.61
C HIS A 857 42.08 9.35 12.37
N HIS A 858 41.00 10.11 12.22
CA HIS A 858 40.79 10.92 11.02
C HIS A 858 41.78 12.10 10.95
N LEU A 859 42.08 12.75 12.07
CA LEU A 859 43.09 13.81 12.10
C LEU A 859 44.50 13.27 11.89
N SER A 860 44.88 12.17 12.53
CA SER A 860 46.20 11.57 12.32
C SER A 860 46.37 11.12 10.87
N SER A 861 45.38 10.42 10.32
CA SER A 861 45.40 9.99 8.94
C SER A 861 45.48 11.19 8.01
N PHE A 862 44.62 12.20 8.12
CA PHE A 862 44.66 13.40 7.27
C PHE A 862 45.98 14.18 7.36
N ILE A 863 46.55 14.30 8.57
CA ILE A 863 47.79 15.05 8.82
C ILE A 863 49.02 14.29 8.33
N PHE A 864 49.02 12.95 8.34
CA PHE A 864 50.23 12.17 8.04
C PHE A 864 50.16 11.40 6.71
N HIS A 865 49.01 11.35 6.02
CA HIS A 865 48.89 10.63 4.76
C HIS A 865 49.74 11.27 3.62
N PRO A 866 50.52 10.49 2.85
CA PRO A 866 51.45 11.01 1.83
C PRO A 866 50.81 11.54 0.54
N HIS A 867 49.49 11.38 0.35
CA HIS A 867 48.78 11.64 -0.91
C HIS A 867 47.70 12.73 -0.80
N CYS A 868 47.92 13.75 0.03
CA CYS A 868 47.04 14.92 0.06
C CYS A 868 47.22 15.72 -1.25
N THR A 869 46.16 15.92 -2.02
CA THR A 869 46.17 16.75 -3.24
C THR A 869 46.61 18.19 -2.92
N SER A 870 47.27 18.86 -3.87
CA SER A 870 47.82 20.22 -3.72
C SER A 870 46.88 21.20 -2.99
N ASP A 871 45.57 21.09 -3.26
CA ASP A 871 44.54 21.99 -2.73
C ASP A 871 44.29 21.85 -1.21
N LYS A 872 44.61 20.71 -0.58
CA LYS A 872 44.32 20.44 0.84
C LYS A 872 45.50 20.71 1.79
N VAL A 873 46.66 21.15 1.27
CA VAL A 873 47.87 21.46 2.05
C VAL A 873 47.68 22.66 2.99
N LEU A 874 46.95 23.68 2.55
CA LEU A 874 46.64 24.85 3.38
C LEU A 874 45.79 24.48 4.60
N LEU A 875 44.78 23.63 4.40
CA LEU A 875 43.94 23.10 5.48
C LEU A 875 44.79 22.28 6.46
N ARG A 876 45.59 21.32 5.97
CA ARG A 876 46.51 20.55 6.82
C ARG A 876 47.40 21.44 7.69
N ASN A 877 48.02 22.46 7.10
CA ASN A 877 48.86 23.41 7.84
C ASN A 877 48.08 24.21 8.90
N LYS A 878 46.84 24.61 8.61
CA LYS A 878 45.95 25.30 9.54
C LYS A 878 45.59 24.40 10.74
N LEU A 879 45.25 23.13 10.49
CA LEU A 879 44.90 22.17 11.54
C LEU A 879 46.12 21.86 12.42
N VAL A 880 47.27 21.57 11.82
CA VAL A 880 48.54 21.30 12.55
C VAL A 880 48.93 22.47 13.44
N LYS A 881 48.89 23.71 12.93
CA LYS A 881 49.19 24.90 13.75
C LYS A 881 48.25 25.05 14.94
N SER A 882 46.98 24.69 14.77
CA SER A 882 45.99 24.77 15.83
C SER A 882 46.26 23.75 16.93
N LEU A 883 46.60 22.51 16.57
CA LEU A 883 46.97 21.45 17.51
C LEU A 883 48.30 21.73 18.23
N LEU A 884 49.31 22.22 17.51
CA LEU A 884 50.60 22.60 18.13
C LEU A 884 50.46 23.75 19.12
N ARG A 885 49.56 24.70 18.84
CA ARG A 885 49.24 25.80 19.77
C ARG A 885 48.55 25.31 21.03
N ASP A 886 47.73 24.27 20.94
CA ASP A 886 47.13 23.63 22.12
C ASP A 886 48.19 22.88 22.94
N TYR A 887 49.06 22.12 22.27
CA TYR A 887 50.18 21.42 22.91
C TYR A 887 51.08 22.36 23.70
N SER A 888 51.49 23.49 23.11
CA SER A 888 52.35 24.46 23.80
C SER A 888 51.67 25.13 24.99
N ARG A 889 50.34 25.26 24.98
CA ARG A 889 49.56 25.76 26.12
C ARG A 889 49.43 24.73 27.24
N LYS A 890 49.21 23.45 26.90
CA LYS A 890 49.15 22.34 27.87
C LYS A 890 50.52 22.04 28.49
N GLN A 891 51.65 22.26 27.78
CA GLN A 891 52.98 22.15 28.39
C GLN A 891 53.25 23.17 29.52
N GLN A 892 52.51 24.28 29.58
CA GLN A 892 52.60 25.27 30.67
C GLN A 892 51.74 24.90 31.90
N HIS A 893 50.88 23.88 31.78
CA HIS A 893 50.02 23.34 32.84
C HIS A 893 50.09 21.80 32.78
N GLU A 894 50.97 21.18 33.58
CA GLU A 894 51.20 19.72 33.62
C GLU A 894 49.92 18.87 33.47
N ASP A 895 49.65 18.35 32.26
CA ASP A 895 48.65 17.30 32.00
C ASP A 895 49.06 16.48 30.73
N PRO A 896 49.13 15.13 30.78
CA PRO A 896 49.93 14.32 29.84
C PRO A 896 49.20 13.81 28.57
N GLY A 897 48.10 14.41 28.13
CA GLY A 897 47.21 13.83 27.09
C GLY A 897 47.68 13.86 25.62
N LEU A 898 48.90 14.33 25.29
CA LEU A 898 49.33 14.59 23.91
C LEU A 898 50.47 13.70 23.37
N GLU A 899 50.97 12.73 24.15
CA GLU A 899 51.92 11.73 23.63
C GLU A 899 51.28 10.74 22.64
N GLU A 900 49.94 10.69 22.57
CA GLU A 900 49.20 9.68 21.80
C GLU A 900 49.14 9.92 20.29
N LEU A 901 49.14 11.18 19.79
CA LEU A 901 49.01 11.48 18.35
C LEU A 901 50.20 10.97 17.51
N PRO A 902 51.47 11.25 17.89
CA PRO A 902 52.64 10.67 17.22
C PRO A 902 52.83 9.18 17.51
N GLY A 903 52.50 8.73 18.74
CA GLY A 903 52.60 7.33 19.15
C GLY A 903 51.63 6.40 18.42
N PHE A 904 50.40 6.85 18.16
CA PHE A 904 49.38 6.11 17.42
C PHE A 904 49.77 5.91 15.95
N TYR A 905 50.38 6.92 15.31
CA TYR A 905 50.86 6.79 13.93
C TYR A 905 52.02 5.78 13.81
N LEU A 906 52.95 5.79 14.77
CA LEU A 906 54.03 4.78 14.85
C LEU A 906 53.48 3.36 15.06
N GLN A 907 52.38 3.21 15.82
CA GLN A 907 51.70 1.92 16.03
C GLN A 907 50.88 1.44 14.82
N GLN A 908 50.30 2.36 14.05
CA GLN A 908 49.60 2.04 12.79
C GLN A 908 50.58 1.69 11.66
N SER A 909 51.76 2.32 11.59
CA SER A 909 52.79 1.94 10.60
C SER A 909 53.28 0.51 10.79
N ASP A 910 53.34 0.00 12.03
CA ASP A 910 53.77 -1.37 12.33
C ASP A 910 52.68 -2.44 12.04
N ARG A 911 51.39 -2.07 12.02
CA ARG A 911 50.27 -3.00 11.75
C ARG A 911 49.93 -3.20 10.27
N ASN A 912 50.46 -2.37 9.37
CA ASN A 912 50.21 -2.47 7.92
C ASN A 912 51.13 -3.48 7.18
N HIS A 913 51.63 -4.51 7.88
CA HIS A 913 52.39 -5.60 7.28
C HIS A 913 51.50 -6.82 6.95
N LEU A 914 50.64 -6.68 5.94
CA LEU A 914 50.22 -7.82 5.11
C LEU A 914 50.60 -7.54 3.65
N SER A 915 51.82 -8.00 3.33
CA SER A 915 52.38 -8.37 2.02
C SER A 915 52.43 -7.34 0.87
N HIS A 916 53.67 -7.10 0.41
CA HIS A 916 54.13 -6.47 -0.83
C HIS A 916 54.14 -4.93 -0.89
N PHE A 917 55.24 -4.32 -0.46
CA PHE A 917 56.25 -3.66 -1.32
C PHE A 917 57.39 -3.12 -0.42
N SER A 918 58.59 -3.04 -0.98
CA SER A 918 59.89 -2.89 -0.32
C SER A 918 60.09 -1.59 0.46
N VAL A 919 60.72 -1.74 1.63
CA VAL A 919 61.37 -0.72 2.48
C VAL A 919 62.35 0.14 1.68
N VAL A 920 62.24 1.46 1.81
CA VAL A 920 63.39 2.38 1.73
C VAL A 920 63.33 3.26 2.99
N ASP A 921 64.42 3.23 3.74
CA ASP A 921 64.61 3.72 5.10
C ASP A 921 64.12 5.15 5.35
N PHE A 922 63.41 5.36 6.47
CA PHE A 922 63.17 6.68 7.05
C PHE A 922 63.69 6.69 8.49
N ASP A 923 64.76 7.44 8.73
CA ASP A 923 65.46 7.58 10.02
C ASP A 923 64.68 8.55 10.96
N PRO A 924 64.11 8.07 12.07
CA PRO A 924 63.31 8.86 13.00
C PRO A 924 64.12 9.90 13.80
N THR A 925 65.45 9.86 13.72
CA THR A 925 66.34 10.84 14.38
C THR A 925 66.42 12.17 13.63
N ALA A 926 66.07 12.20 12.34
CA ALA A 926 66.10 13.41 11.50
C ALA A 926 64.92 14.35 11.77
N ALA A 927 63.71 13.82 12.02
CA ALA A 927 62.52 14.63 12.32
C ALA A 927 62.63 15.39 13.65
N LYS A 928 63.36 14.82 14.63
CA LYS A 928 63.62 15.46 15.92
C LYS A 928 64.58 16.66 15.80
N ARG A 929 65.56 16.60 14.88
CA ARG A 929 66.48 17.72 14.59
C ARG A 929 65.83 18.86 13.82
N SER A 930 64.83 18.59 12.97
CA SER A 930 64.13 19.63 12.20
C SER A 930 63.22 20.53 13.06
N LEU A 931 62.84 20.08 14.26
CA LEU A 931 61.99 20.81 15.20
C LEU A 931 62.77 21.57 16.29
N GLU A 932 64.01 21.20 16.60
CA GLU A 932 64.84 21.92 17.59
C GLU A 932 65.55 23.17 17.03
N VAL A 933 65.62 23.38 15.71
CA VAL A 933 66.42 24.46 15.09
C VAL A 933 65.67 25.81 14.99
N ARG A 934 64.46 25.97 15.54
CA ARG A 934 63.71 27.25 15.42
C ARG A 934 63.15 27.84 16.73
N VAL A 935 63.87 27.66 17.82
CA VAL A 935 63.69 28.47 19.03
C VAL A 935 65.06 29.00 19.49
N GLN A 936 65.46 30.15 18.95
CA GLN A 936 66.44 31.03 19.59
C GLN A 936 65.87 32.46 19.61
N ASP A 937 66.00 33.07 20.77
CA ASP A 937 65.40 34.32 21.24
C ASP A 937 65.51 35.55 20.32
N PRO A 938 64.58 36.52 20.44
CA PRO A 938 64.64 37.78 19.71
C PRO A 938 65.59 38.79 20.39
N GLY A 939 66.49 39.37 19.62
CA GLY A 939 67.29 40.56 19.96
C GLY A 939 67.43 41.48 18.73
N PRO A 940 67.56 42.80 18.91
CA PRO A 940 66.88 43.79 18.07
C PRO A 940 67.70 44.26 16.86
N GLU A 941 66.96 44.84 15.91
CA GLU A 941 67.44 45.54 14.70
C GLU A 941 67.97 44.64 13.57
N VAL A 942 67.26 44.61 12.44
CA VAL A 942 67.66 45.30 11.19
C VAL A 942 66.65 44.96 10.07
N SER A 943 66.27 46.03 9.37
CA SER A 943 65.50 46.24 8.14
C SER A 943 64.94 45.08 7.30
N TRP A 944 63.74 45.35 6.80
CA TRP A 944 62.97 44.65 5.78
C TRP A 944 63.65 44.57 4.41
N SER A 945 63.48 43.44 3.72
CA SER A 945 63.44 43.40 2.24
C SER A 945 62.63 42.20 1.76
N ILE A 946 61.57 42.52 1.02
CA ILE A 946 60.69 41.61 0.29
C ILE A 946 61.37 41.28 -1.04
N GLU A 947 61.58 40.00 -1.34
CA GLU A 947 61.76 39.52 -2.71
C GLU A 947 60.81 38.35 -2.97
N TRP A 948 59.87 38.60 -3.89
CA TRP A 948 59.11 37.57 -4.57
C TRP A 948 59.99 36.97 -5.66
N VAL A 949 60.16 35.66 -5.68
CA VAL A 949 60.54 34.93 -6.91
C VAL A 949 59.71 33.65 -6.99
N ASN A 950 58.94 33.58 -8.08
CA ASN A 950 58.15 32.45 -8.54
C ASN A 950 59.04 31.23 -8.82
N GLU A 951 58.59 30.05 -8.43
CA GLU A 951 58.24 28.92 -9.31
C GLU A 951 57.58 27.78 -8.52
#